data_AF-A0A9E6NP05-F1
#
_entry.id   AF-A0A9E6NP05-F1
#
_cell.length_a   1.000
_cell.length_b   1.000
_cell.length_c   1.000
_cell.angle_alpha   90.00
_cell.angle_beta   90.00
_cell.angle_gamma   90.00
#
_symmetry.space_group_name_H-M   'P 1'
#
loop_
_entity.id
_entity.type
_entity.pdbx_description
1 polymer ?
#
loop_
_entity_poly.entity_id
_entity_poly.type
_entity_poly.pdbx_seq_one_letter_code
_entity_poly.pdbx_strand_id
1 'polypeptide(L)'
;MEGKELRQEIPLRRGSKDSQIKIKATPDGKYILADKATGFAPENITVRRVGKDLHVSLEGEPLDPPTVIIEDFFQYNSELLGMAESGAYYFYVSSDADDDRGAIAFLQDGDSSGLVLGGEQVVNVEKTAAFALLPWAAGAIGVGAGASALGGKGGGGSKDSAPQQPAAPTAPADPTPPAVVPALPVNPEVPVPGINSQIPKIGEMVDSKGSIQGVIEKGGVTDDTTPTINGTGEPGDTIIVLDKGEKIDETTVDENGNWKFIPPELSEGDHEITVVIKDQNGNESKPSEPWEVIVDTLAPDAPTLVSVYDDADPKTGEVALGGVTDDTTPTLSGNAEAGSTVAIFDNGQKLGETRADANGNWSFTPATPLIEGEHSFTVQATDIAGNASELSKAWDLVIAADNNNPITDLIDDQGSIQGPIEKGGVTDDTTPTINGTGEPGDTIIILDKGEKIGETTVDEDGNWKFTPETELGDGDHEITVVIQDPAGNQSNPSDPWEFTVDTQAPDAPSISSVYDDAGVKTGELAFGAITDDTTPTLSGNAEAGSTVAIFDNGQKLGETRADANGNWSFTPATPLIEGEHSFTVQATDIAGNASDLSEAWDVVIDTTAPEQPGIDGQGPGISGIIDDQGAVQGPIENGGVTDDTTPTINGTGEPGDTIIVLDKGEKIGETTVDEDGNWKFTRNRARRWRPRNHRGDSRSCGQSVQSVRCMGIHRRHPGA
;
A
#
# COMPACT_ATOMS: atom_id res chain seq x y z
N MET A 1 -7.21 -4.42 4.21
CA MET A 1 -7.19 -4.95 5.61
C MET A 1 -8.53 -5.64 5.87
N GLU A 2 -8.56 -6.67 6.71
CA GLU A 2 -9.78 -7.42 7.04
C GLU A 2 -10.89 -6.53 7.63
N GLY A 3 -12.16 -6.93 7.42
CA GLY A 3 -13.36 -6.16 7.75
C GLY A 3 -13.50 -5.83 9.24
N LYS A 4 -12.92 -4.70 9.65
CA LYS A 4 -13.15 -4.04 10.94
C LYS A 4 -14.25 -3.00 10.80
N GLU A 5 -15.31 -3.17 11.58
CA GLU A 5 -16.39 -2.20 11.75
C GLU A 5 -15.83 -0.88 12.33
N LEU A 6 -15.85 0.20 11.54
CA LEU A 6 -15.41 1.54 11.95
C LEU A 6 -16.58 2.35 12.54
N ARG A 7 -16.86 2.15 13.83
CA ARG A 7 -17.78 3.04 14.57
C ARG A 7 -17.07 4.31 15.04
N GLN A 8 -17.47 5.45 14.51
CA GLN A 8 -17.00 6.78 14.94
C GLN A 8 -18.17 7.61 15.49
N GLU A 9 -18.35 7.64 16.81
CA GLU A 9 -19.39 8.45 17.45
C GLU A 9 -18.94 9.92 17.60
N ILE A 10 -19.74 10.88 17.11
CA ILE A 10 -19.40 12.31 17.16
C ILE A 10 -20.58 13.14 17.71
N PRO A 11 -20.43 13.86 18.84
CA PRO A 11 -21.50 14.65 19.44
C PRO A 11 -21.60 16.07 18.86
N LEU A 12 -22.78 16.45 18.39
CA LEU A 12 -23.06 17.80 17.90
C LEU A 12 -23.28 18.81 19.05
N ARG A 13 -22.84 20.05 18.83
CA ARG A 13 -23.19 21.22 19.65
C ARG A 13 -24.11 22.14 18.86
N ARG A 14 -25.15 22.67 19.50
CA ARG A 14 -26.09 23.63 18.87
C ARG A 14 -25.51 25.05 18.89
N GLY A 15 -25.52 25.75 17.75
CA GLY A 15 -25.44 27.22 17.71
C GLY A 15 -24.06 27.91 17.74
N SER A 16 -22.97 27.29 17.27
CA SER A 16 -21.68 27.98 17.08
C SER A 16 -21.04 27.60 15.73
N LYS A 17 -20.41 28.54 15.01
CA LYS A 17 -19.74 28.22 13.73
C LYS A 17 -18.65 27.13 13.83
N ASP A 18 -18.11 26.90 15.03
CA ASP A 18 -17.11 25.86 15.31
C ASP A 18 -17.71 24.46 15.63
N SER A 19 -18.98 24.19 15.31
CA SER A 19 -19.66 22.91 15.64
C SER A 19 -20.02 22.02 14.45
N GLN A 20 -19.57 22.33 13.24
CA GLN A 20 -19.78 21.47 12.07
C GLN A 20 -18.98 20.17 12.20
N ILE A 21 -19.64 19.03 11.99
CA ILE A 21 -18.95 17.74 11.89
C ILE A 21 -18.53 17.52 10.45
N LYS A 22 -17.26 17.15 10.22
CA LYS A 22 -16.75 16.67 8.94
C LYS A 22 -16.43 15.17 9.07
N ILE A 23 -16.92 14.38 8.12
CA ILE A 23 -16.63 12.95 7.98
C ILE A 23 -16.17 12.74 6.54
N LYS A 24 -15.05 12.06 6.32
CA LYS A 24 -14.61 11.71 4.97
C LYS A 24 -15.29 10.43 4.50
N ALA A 25 -15.84 10.43 3.30
CA ALA A 25 -16.47 9.26 2.71
C ALA A 25 -15.45 8.16 2.35
N THR A 26 -15.92 6.92 2.41
CA THR A 26 -15.26 5.74 1.85
C THR A 26 -16.07 5.21 0.65
N PRO A 27 -15.43 4.48 -0.30
CA PRO A 27 -16.14 3.69 -1.30
C PRO A 27 -17.29 2.87 -0.69
N ASP A 28 -18.44 2.89 -1.33
CA ASP A 28 -19.67 2.16 -0.96
C ASP A 28 -20.09 2.32 0.52
N GLY A 29 -19.82 3.49 1.10
CA GLY A 29 -20.13 3.79 2.50
C GLY A 29 -21.61 4.07 2.73
N LYS A 30 -22.20 3.45 3.77
CA LYS A 30 -23.56 3.74 4.25
C LYS A 30 -23.50 4.58 5.52
N TYR A 31 -23.96 5.82 5.47
CA TYR A 31 -23.89 6.77 6.59
C TYR A 31 -25.22 6.79 7.32
N ILE A 32 -25.21 6.53 8.63
CA ILE A 32 -26.43 6.41 9.43
C ILE A 32 -26.55 7.62 10.36
N LEU A 33 -27.63 8.38 10.19
CA LEU A 33 -28.05 9.41 11.14
C LEU A 33 -28.87 8.77 12.26
N ALA A 34 -28.59 9.13 13.50
CA ALA A 34 -29.33 8.68 14.67
C ALA A 34 -29.20 9.68 15.85
N ASP A 35 -30.14 9.64 16.78
CA ASP A 35 -30.02 10.29 18.08
C ASP A 35 -29.35 9.34 19.09
N LYS A 36 -28.49 9.86 19.95
CA LYS A 36 -27.71 9.10 20.94
C LYS A 36 -28.56 8.59 22.10
N ALA A 37 -29.65 9.27 22.43
CA ALA A 37 -30.51 8.93 23.55
C ALA A 37 -31.61 7.95 23.13
N THR A 38 -32.16 8.07 21.91
CA THR A 38 -33.23 7.18 21.41
C THR A 38 -32.71 6.08 20.49
N GLY A 39 -31.60 6.31 19.79
CA GLY A 39 -31.13 5.50 18.67
C GLY A 39 -31.75 5.89 17.32
N PHE A 40 -32.81 6.68 17.31
CA PHE A 40 -33.62 6.93 16.11
C PHE A 40 -33.18 8.18 15.36
N ALA A 41 -33.29 8.13 14.04
CA ALA A 41 -33.01 9.24 13.15
C ALA A 41 -34.00 10.41 13.31
N PRO A 42 -33.58 11.66 13.01
CA PRO A 42 -34.53 12.75 12.81
C PRO A 42 -35.45 12.42 11.63
N GLU A 43 -36.76 12.62 11.80
CA GLU A 43 -37.74 12.34 10.74
C GLU A 43 -37.57 13.28 9.54
N ASN A 44 -37.22 14.55 9.79
CA ASN A 44 -37.00 15.57 8.76
C ASN A 44 -35.55 16.08 8.80
N ILE A 45 -34.93 16.22 7.63
CA ILE A 45 -33.63 16.90 7.43
C ILE A 45 -33.70 17.82 6.22
N THR A 46 -32.68 18.66 6.04
CA THR A 46 -32.48 19.39 4.79
C THR A 46 -31.03 19.24 4.36
N VAL A 47 -30.81 18.92 3.10
CA VAL A 47 -29.48 18.66 2.53
C VAL A 47 -29.13 19.66 1.43
N ARG A 48 -27.85 19.78 1.12
CA ARG A 48 -27.32 20.44 -0.09
C ARG A 48 -26.08 19.73 -0.60
N ARG A 49 -25.92 19.67 -1.92
CA ARG A 49 -24.64 19.29 -2.53
C ARG A 49 -23.72 20.51 -2.64
N VAL A 50 -22.44 20.33 -2.29
CA VAL A 50 -21.39 21.33 -2.49
C VAL A 50 -20.18 20.64 -3.12
N GLY A 51 -20.06 20.74 -4.44
CA GLY A 51 -19.14 19.99 -5.28
C GLY A 51 -19.33 18.49 -5.12
N LYS A 52 -18.37 17.85 -4.43
CA LYS A 52 -18.37 16.42 -4.10
C LYS A 52 -18.86 16.11 -2.68
N ASP A 53 -19.12 17.13 -1.87
CA ASP A 53 -19.50 16.98 -0.46
C ASP A 53 -21.03 17.04 -0.29
N LEU A 54 -21.55 16.28 0.67
CA LEU A 54 -22.95 16.37 1.11
C LEU A 54 -23.04 17.18 2.40
N HIS A 55 -23.71 18.33 2.34
CA HIS A 55 -24.02 19.17 3.49
C HIS A 55 -25.39 18.78 4.06
N VAL A 56 -25.47 18.40 5.33
CA VAL A 56 -26.70 17.95 6.01
C VAL A 56 -27.02 18.88 7.18
N SER A 57 -28.28 19.29 7.29
CA SER A 57 -28.80 20.11 8.38
C SER A 57 -30.03 19.46 8.98
N LEU A 58 -30.14 19.53 10.30
CA LEU A 58 -31.20 18.88 11.06
C LEU A 58 -32.45 19.76 11.16
N GLU A 59 -33.59 19.15 11.48
CA GLU A 59 -34.85 19.87 11.67
C GLU A 59 -34.72 21.10 12.59
N GLY A 60 -35.03 22.27 12.05
CA GLY A 60 -34.97 23.56 12.74
C GLY A 60 -33.59 24.24 12.75
N GLU A 61 -32.55 23.67 12.14
CA GLU A 61 -31.25 24.33 11.94
C GLU A 61 -31.15 25.00 10.55
N PRO A 62 -30.39 26.10 10.40
CA PRO A 62 -30.13 26.71 9.09
C PRO A 62 -29.18 25.86 8.24
N LEU A 63 -29.35 25.89 6.92
CA LEU A 63 -28.48 25.16 5.98
C LEU A 63 -27.07 25.75 5.81
N ASP A 64 -26.85 26.96 6.32
CA ASP A 64 -25.56 27.65 6.31
C ASP A 64 -25.35 28.32 7.69
N PRO A 65 -24.41 27.82 8.52
CA PRO A 65 -23.56 26.65 8.29
C PRO A 65 -24.32 25.32 8.48
N PRO A 66 -24.11 24.29 7.63
CA PRO A 66 -24.71 22.97 7.82
C PRO A 66 -24.19 22.28 9.08
N THR A 67 -24.98 21.32 9.57
CA THR A 67 -24.72 20.59 10.81
C THR A 67 -23.66 19.49 10.65
N VAL A 68 -23.74 18.73 9.55
CA VAL A 68 -22.78 17.68 9.17
C VAL A 68 -22.35 17.92 7.72
N ILE A 69 -21.10 17.63 7.41
CA ILE A 69 -20.51 17.60 6.07
C ILE A 69 -19.94 16.19 5.90
N ILE A 70 -20.42 15.47 4.88
CA ILE A 70 -19.79 14.23 4.44
C ILE A 70 -18.95 14.59 3.21
N GLU A 71 -17.64 14.70 3.41
CA GLU A 71 -16.67 15.05 2.39
C GLU A 71 -16.51 13.88 1.41
N ASP A 72 -16.38 14.16 0.12
CA ASP A 72 -16.28 13.13 -0.96
C ASP A 72 -17.53 12.24 -1.12
N PHE A 73 -18.68 12.57 -0.50
CA PHE A 73 -19.92 11.75 -0.57
C PHE A 73 -20.32 11.39 -2.00
N PHE A 74 -20.32 12.37 -2.91
CA PHE A 74 -20.69 12.20 -4.33
C PHE A 74 -19.55 11.71 -5.23
N GLN A 75 -18.36 11.45 -4.68
CA GLN A 75 -17.26 10.79 -5.39
C GLN A 75 -17.39 9.26 -5.36
N TYR A 76 -18.22 8.73 -4.46
CA TYR A 76 -18.45 7.30 -4.25
C TYR A 76 -19.94 6.98 -4.30
N ASN A 77 -20.30 5.70 -4.43
CA ASN A 77 -21.69 5.23 -4.32
C ASN A 77 -22.16 5.22 -2.85
N SER A 78 -22.23 6.42 -2.26
CA SER A 78 -22.54 6.64 -0.84
C SER A 78 -24.05 6.70 -0.60
N GLU A 79 -24.51 6.08 0.49
CA GLU A 79 -25.92 6.12 0.90
C GLU A 79 -26.10 6.84 2.24
N LEU A 80 -27.17 7.63 2.41
CA LEU A 80 -27.56 8.21 3.70
C LEU A 80 -28.85 7.56 4.22
N LEU A 81 -28.78 6.99 5.42
CA LEU A 81 -29.84 6.21 6.05
C LEU A 81 -30.23 6.79 7.41
N GLY A 82 -31.45 6.48 7.86
CA GLY A 82 -31.89 6.68 9.24
C GLY A 82 -32.48 5.41 9.85
N MET A 83 -32.32 5.23 11.16
CA MET A 83 -33.02 4.17 11.90
C MET A 83 -34.34 4.71 12.45
N ALA A 84 -35.47 4.12 12.06
CA ALA A 84 -36.79 4.50 12.57
C ALA A 84 -37.07 3.88 13.96
N GLU A 85 -38.15 4.31 14.63
CA GLU A 85 -38.57 3.80 15.95
C GLU A 85 -38.81 2.27 16.00
N SER A 86 -39.05 1.65 14.84
CA SER A 86 -39.18 0.20 14.67
C SER A 86 -37.85 -0.56 14.78
N GLY A 87 -36.71 0.13 14.77
CA GLY A 87 -35.37 -0.46 14.67
C GLY A 87 -34.97 -0.88 13.25
N ALA A 88 -35.80 -0.61 12.24
CA ALA A 88 -35.47 -0.79 10.83
C ALA A 88 -34.77 0.46 10.26
N TYR A 89 -33.96 0.26 9.21
CA TYR A 89 -33.28 1.33 8.48
C TYR A 89 -34.06 1.69 7.21
N TYR A 90 -34.16 2.97 6.92
CA TYR A 90 -34.85 3.52 5.76
C TYR A 90 -33.98 4.58 5.09
N PHE A 91 -34.19 4.77 3.78
CA PHE A 91 -33.64 5.91 3.06
C PHE A 91 -34.36 7.22 3.43
N TYR A 92 -33.64 8.32 3.29
CA TYR A 92 -34.23 9.65 3.22
C TYR A 92 -34.72 9.94 1.79
N VAL A 93 -35.99 10.27 1.65
CA VAL A 93 -36.68 10.61 0.38
C VAL A 93 -37.08 12.08 0.38
N SER A 94 -37.42 12.63 -0.79
CA SER A 94 -37.81 14.04 -0.91
C SER A 94 -39.07 14.35 -0.10
N SER A 95 -39.14 15.51 0.56
CA SER A 95 -40.40 16.01 1.13
C SER A 95 -41.38 16.52 0.06
N ASP A 96 -40.87 16.77 -1.15
CA ASP A 96 -41.53 17.57 -2.19
C ASP A 96 -41.75 16.78 -3.49
N ALA A 97 -41.52 15.45 -3.51
CA ALA A 97 -41.71 14.58 -4.69
C ALA A 97 -42.02 13.13 -4.29
N ASP A 98 -42.87 12.44 -5.07
CA ASP A 98 -43.33 11.06 -4.87
C ASP A 98 -42.29 9.96 -5.21
N ASP A 99 -40.98 10.27 -5.17
CA ASP A 99 -39.91 9.31 -5.51
C ASP A 99 -39.34 8.59 -4.27
N ASP A 100 -39.73 7.32 -4.12
CA ASP A 100 -39.30 6.43 -3.04
C ASP A 100 -37.80 6.05 -3.07
N ARG A 101 -37.04 6.46 -4.10
CA ARG A 101 -35.62 6.08 -4.31
C ARG A 101 -34.64 7.25 -4.31
N GLY A 102 -34.38 7.77 -3.11
CA GLY A 102 -33.06 8.33 -2.79
C GLY A 102 -32.74 9.69 -3.43
N ALA A 103 -33.61 10.68 -3.21
CA ALA A 103 -33.49 12.06 -3.70
C ALA A 103 -32.13 12.78 -3.49
N ILE A 104 -31.23 12.24 -2.65
CA ILE A 104 -29.87 12.75 -2.48
C ILE A 104 -29.02 12.52 -3.73
N ALA A 105 -29.12 11.36 -4.38
CA ALA A 105 -28.26 10.97 -5.51
C ALA A 105 -28.43 11.91 -6.72
N PHE A 106 -29.60 12.54 -6.85
CA PHE A 106 -29.98 13.39 -7.97
C PHE A 106 -29.76 14.89 -7.73
N LEU A 107 -29.22 15.30 -6.57
CA LEU A 107 -28.88 16.71 -6.30
C LEU A 107 -27.78 17.21 -7.24
N GLN A 108 -28.04 18.31 -7.95
CA GLN A 108 -26.99 19.03 -8.68
C GLN A 108 -26.20 19.93 -7.72
N ASP A 109 -25.04 20.42 -8.15
CA ASP A 109 -24.20 21.24 -7.27
C ASP A 109 -24.90 22.58 -6.90
N GLY A 110 -24.96 22.88 -5.61
CA GLY A 110 -25.67 24.02 -5.04
C GLY A 110 -27.14 23.75 -4.68
N ASP A 111 -27.77 22.72 -5.24
CA ASP A 111 -29.17 22.37 -4.93
C ASP A 111 -29.36 22.02 -3.46
N SER A 112 -30.54 22.32 -2.94
CA SER A 112 -30.95 21.93 -1.59
C SER A 112 -32.35 21.35 -1.58
N SER A 113 -32.52 20.21 -0.90
CA SER A 113 -33.82 19.53 -0.77
C SER A 113 -34.14 19.25 0.70
N GLY A 114 -35.43 19.37 1.05
CA GLY A 114 -35.98 18.83 2.30
C GLY A 114 -36.21 17.34 2.13
N LEU A 115 -35.81 16.54 3.14
CA LEU A 115 -35.96 15.09 3.08
C LEU A 115 -36.67 14.55 4.32
N VAL A 116 -37.47 13.51 4.12
CA VAL A 116 -38.21 12.78 5.15
C VAL A 116 -37.68 11.35 5.24
N LEU A 117 -37.61 10.80 6.44
CA LEU A 117 -37.31 9.39 6.67
C LEU A 117 -38.55 8.54 6.38
N GLY A 118 -38.56 7.84 5.24
CA GLY A 118 -39.75 7.08 4.84
C GLY A 118 -39.70 6.27 3.54
N GLY A 119 -38.58 6.25 2.80
CA GLY A 119 -38.47 5.51 1.55
C GLY A 119 -38.32 4.00 1.73
N GLU A 120 -37.72 3.32 0.74
CA GLU A 120 -37.57 1.86 0.77
C GLU A 120 -36.80 1.36 2.03
N GLN A 121 -37.29 0.27 2.64
CA GLN A 121 -36.67 -0.32 3.84
C GLN A 121 -35.39 -1.07 3.47
N VAL A 122 -34.26 -0.69 4.07
CA VAL A 122 -32.97 -1.34 3.84
C VAL A 122 -32.83 -2.60 4.68
N VAL A 123 -32.82 -3.76 4.01
CA VAL A 123 -32.48 -5.06 4.58
C VAL A 123 -30.99 -5.36 4.44
N ASN A 124 -30.38 -6.01 5.44
CA ASN A 124 -28.96 -6.38 5.51
C ASN A 124 -27.96 -5.21 5.51
N VAL A 125 -28.07 -4.30 6.48
CA VAL A 125 -27.05 -3.27 6.74
C VAL A 125 -25.80 -3.88 7.42
N GLU A 126 -24.82 -4.36 6.64
CA GLU A 126 -23.54 -4.88 7.16
C GLU A 126 -22.28 -4.11 6.70
N LYS A 127 -21.40 -3.87 7.69
CA LYS A 127 -19.92 -3.81 7.62
C LYS A 127 -19.15 -2.59 7.09
N THR A 128 -19.74 -1.53 6.55
CA THR A 128 -19.02 -0.25 6.28
C THR A 128 -19.63 0.99 6.95
N ALA A 129 -20.65 0.82 7.80
CA ALA A 129 -21.47 1.94 8.24
C ALA A 129 -20.86 2.84 9.35
N ALA A 130 -20.86 4.16 9.10
CA ALA A 130 -20.49 5.20 10.06
C ALA A 130 -21.73 5.85 10.69
N PHE A 131 -21.74 6.06 12.01
CA PHE A 131 -22.90 6.51 12.78
C PHE A 131 -22.69 7.91 13.40
N ALA A 132 -23.55 8.88 13.09
CA ALA A 132 -23.63 10.15 13.82
C ALA A 132 -24.70 10.07 14.93
N LEU A 133 -24.38 10.50 16.17
CA LEU A 133 -25.25 10.35 17.35
C LEU A 133 -25.41 11.64 18.19
N LEU A 134 -26.65 12.11 18.34
CA LEU A 134 -27.04 13.38 19.01
C LEU A 134 -27.47 13.27 20.49
N PRO A 135 -27.06 14.17 21.40
CA PRO A 135 -27.66 14.22 22.74
C PRO A 135 -28.19 15.61 23.14
N TRP A 136 -29.35 15.64 23.81
CA TRP A 136 -29.72 16.72 24.75
C TRP A 136 -30.01 16.13 26.13
N ALA A 137 -29.67 16.87 27.20
CA ALA A 137 -29.43 16.28 28.51
C ALA A 137 -30.18 16.95 29.67
N ALA A 138 -30.71 16.13 30.59
CA ALA A 138 -30.90 16.50 31.99
C ALA A 138 -31.01 15.26 32.91
N GLY A 139 -30.26 15.23 34.02
CA GLY A 139 -30.84 14.72 35.27
C GLY A 139 -30.43 13.35 35.88
N ALA A 140 -29.14 13.02 35.95
CA ALA A 140 -28.48 12.35 37.10
C ALA A 140 -28.91 10.94 37.63
N ILE A 141 -27.94 10.32 38.34
CA ILE A 141 -28.04 9.15 39.25
C ILE A 141 -28.09 7.74 38.60
N GLY A 142 -26.90 7.15 38.43
CA GLY A 142 -26.45 6.06 39.32
C GLY A 142 -26.94 4.63 39.08
N VAL A 143 -25.98 3.78 38.64
CA VAL A 143 -25.74 2.38 39.06
C VAL A 143 -26.96 1.47 39.32
N GLY A 144 -27.14 0.47 38.46
CA GLY A 144 -27.86 -0.76 38.85
C GLY A 144 -28.34 -1.64 37.70
N ALA A 145 -27.89 -2.89 37.66
CA ALA A 145 -28.53 -3.93 36.86
C ALA A 145 -29.84 -4.39 37.52
N GLY A 146 -30.85 -4.80 36.75
CA GLY A 146 -32.03 -5.45 37.32
C GLY A 146 -33.20 -5.58 36.34
N ALA A 147 -33.73 -6.79 36.22
CA ALA A 147 -34.95 -7.08 35.47
C ALA A 147 -36.23 -6.78 36.29
N SER A 148 -37.37 -6.93 35.62
CA SER A 148 -38.70 -7.24 36.18
C SER A 148 -39.66 -6.09 36.54
N ALA A 149 -40.66 -5.93 35.66
CA ALA A 149 -42.07 -6.25 35.91
C ALA A 149 -42.97 -5.39 36.84
N LEU A 150 -44.21 -5.24 36.36
CA LEU A 150 -45.49 -5.06 37.08
C LEU A 150 -45.78 -3.74 37.83
N GLY A 151 -47.02 -3.26 37.63
CA GLY A 151 -47.80 -2.69 38.74
C GLY A 151 -48.30 -1.26 38.54
N GLY A 152 -49.50 -1.11 37.95
CA GLY A 152 -50.10 0.20 37.71
C GLY A 152 -50.76 0.89 38.92
N LYS A 153 -51.51 1.95 38.55
CA LYS A 153 -52.77 2.44 39.16
C LYS A 153 -52.75 3.84 39.81
N GLY A 154 -53.06 4.84 38.98
CA GLY A 154 -54.27 5.66 39.13
C GLY A 154 -54.17 7.04 39.82
N GLY A 155 -54.94 8.01 39.32
CA GLY A 155 -55.44 9.09 40.20
C GLY A 155 -55.64 10.52 39.67
N GLY A 156 -56.40 10.72 38.58
CA GLY A 156 -57.39 11.82 38.42
C GLY A 156 -57.00 13.32 38.43
N GLY A 157 -57.82 14.15 37.76
CA GLY A 157 -58.00 15.56 38.13
C GLY A 157 -57.89 16.62 37.02
N SER A 158 -58.94 16.74 36.21
CA SER A 158 -59.30 17.89 35.33
C SER A 158 -58.79 19.29 35.74
N LYS A 159 -58.38 20.10 34.75
CA LYS A 159 -58.98 21.43 34.44
C LYS A 159 -58.41 22.10 33.18
N ASP A 160 -59.28 22.63 32.34
CA ASP A 160 -58.95 23.60 31.29
C ASP A 160 -58.52 24.95 31.86
N SER A 161 -57.62 25.67 31.16
CA SER A 161 -57.76 27.09 30.79
C SER A 161 -56.46 27.64 30.16
N ALA A 162 -56.56 28.23 28.96
CA ALA A 162 -55.55 29.16 28.42
C ALA A 162 -55.65 30.54 29.15
N PRO A 163 -54.71 31.51 28.99
CA PRO A 163 -54.74 32.34 27.77
C PRO A 163 -53.42 33.00 27.27
N GLN A 164 -53.38 33.19 25.95
CA GLN A 164 -52.92 34.38 25.17
C GLN A 164 -51.53 35.03 25.32
N GLN A 165 -50.94 35.26 24.14
CA GLN A 165 -49.80 36.13 23.81
C GLN A 165 -50.26 37.57 23.45
N PRO A 166 -49.49 38.63 23.78
CA PRO A 166 -49.89 40.02 23.52
C PRO A 166 -49.49 40.59 22.14
N ALA A 167 -50.26 41.61 21.75
CA ALA A 167 -50.40 42.30 20.47
C ALA A 167 -49.19 43.08 19.89
N ALA A 168 -49.34 43.48 18.61
CA ALA A 168 -48.61 44.54 17.92
C ALA A 168 -49.58 45.70 17.49
N PRO A 169 -49.10 46.93 17.17
CA PRO A 169 -49.90 48.17 17.21
C PRO A 169 -50.61 48.60 15.89
N THR A 170 -51.28 49.75 15.94
CA THR A 170 -52.49 50.13 15.16
C THR A 170 -52.36 51.29 14.15
N ALA A 171 -53.16 51.19 13.05
CA ALA A 171 -53.98 52.26 12.39
C ALA A 171 -53.27 53.50 11.77
N PRO A 172 -53.89 54.36 10.92
CA PRO A 172 -55.33 54.61 10.60
C PRO A 172 -55.67 54.54 9.06
N ALA A 173 -56.86 54.84 8.49
CA ALA A 173 -58.24 55.19 8.91
C ALA A 173 -59.26 54.90 7.76
N ASP A 174 -60.54 55.23 7.95
CA ASP A 174 -61.70 55.04 7.03
C ASP A 174 -62.30 56.40 6.54
N PRO A 175 -63.11 56.45 5.46
CA PRO A 175 -64.56 56.63 5.67
C PRO A 175 -65.55 55.97 4.65
N THR A 176 -66.64 55.43 5.21
CA THR A 176 -67.97 55.04 4.62
C THR A 176 -68.79 56.24 4.04
N PRO A 177 -70.07 56.14 3.53
CA PRO A 177 -71.11 55.06 3.48
C PRO A 177 -71.82 54.94 2.07
N PRO A 178 -73.07 54.41 1.84
CA PRO A 178 -74.11 53.84 2.73
C PRO A 178 -74.81 52.52 2.28
N ALA A 179 -75.75 52.04 3.11
CA ALA A 179 -76.49 50.78 2.98
C ALA A 179 -77.98 50.93 2.57
N VAL A 180 -78.61 49.85 2.06
CA VAL A 180 -80.08 49.68 1.97
C VAL A 180 -80.51 48.20 2.19
N VAL A 181 -81.09 47.93 3.37
CA VAL A 181 -82.34 47.17 3.71
C VAL A 181 -82.51 45.66 3.32
N PRO A 182 -82.95 44.79 4.26
CA PRO A 182 -83.19 43.34 4.06
C PRO A 182 -84.67 42.94 3.80
N ALA A 183 -84.89 41.66 3.49
CA ALA A 183 -86.22 41.00 3.47
C ALA A 183 -86.23 39.69 4.29
N LEU A 184 -87.42 39.25 4.72
CA LEU A 184 -87.68 38.27 5.78
C LEU A 184 -87.76 36.79 5.29
N PRO A 185 -87.70 35.79 6.20
CA PRO A 185 -87.38 34.41 5.85
C PRO A 185 -88.60 33.54 5.47
N VAL A 186 -88.32 32.43 4.80
CA VAL A 186 -89.23 31.28 4.64
C VAL A 186 -88.61 30.07 5.34
N ASN A 187 -89.43 29.33 6.09
CA ASN A 187 -89.04 28.16 6.89
C ASN A 187 -89.48 26.85 6.17
N PRO A 188 -88.98 25.69 6.59
CA PRO A 188 -88.00 24.89 5.87
C PRO A 188 -88.64 23.85 4.91
N GLU A 189 -87.98 23.52 3.81
CA GLU A 189 -88.28 22.26 3.13
C GLU A 189 -87.53 21.10 3.80
N VAL A 190 -88.29 20.04 4.07
CA VAL A 190 -87.82 18.77 4.62
C VAL A 190 -86.96 18.08 3.56
N PRO A 191 -85.80 17.47 3.90
CA PRO A 191 -84.93 16.87 2.91
C PRO A 191 -85.62 15.72 2.18
N VAL A 192 -85.51 15.73 0.85
CA VAL A 192 -85.83 14.57 0.00
C VAL A 192 -84.71 13.54 0.20
N PRO A 193 -85.01 12.28 0.54
CA PRO A 193 -83.97 11.26 0.72
C PRO A 193 -83.48 10.73 -0.63
N GLY A 194 -82.15 10.68 -0.80
CA GLY A 194 -81.47 10.02 -1.92
C GLY A 194 -80.84 10.99 -2.93
N ILE A 195 -79.56 11.32 -2.72
CA ILE A 195 -78.44 10.85 -3.58
C ILE A 195 -77.25 10.67 -2.63
N ASN A 196 -76.58 9.51 -2.63
CA ASN A 196 -75.29 9.39 -1.95
C ASN A 196 -74.25 10.11 -2.82
N SER A 197 -73.82 11.31 -2.41
CA SER A 197 -72.97 12.18 -3.24
C SER A 197 -71.49 11.75 -3.27
N GLN A 198 -71.24 10.44 -3.38
CA GLN A 198 -69.94 9.88 -3.70
C GLN A 198 -69.62 10.30 -5.14
N ILE A 199 -68.67 11.24 -5.30
CA ILE A 199 -68.03 11.43 -6.60
C ILE A 199 -67.21 10.15 -6.84
N PRO A 200 -67.40 9.43 -7.96
CA PRO A 200 -66.65 8.22 -8.22
C PRO A 200 -65.14 8.52 -8.26
N LYS A 201 -64.35 7.53 -7.87
CA LYS A 201 -62.89 7.59 -7.94
C LYS A 201 -62.36 6.35 -8.64
N ILE A 202 -61.46 6.56 -9.58
CA ILE A 202 -60.49 5.56 -10.00
C ILE A 202 -59.56 5.36 -8.80
N GLY A 203 -59.30 4.10 -8.44
CA GLY A 203 -58.40 3.74 -7.34
C GLY A 203 -56.96 3.65 -7.82
N GLU A 204 -56.74 2.91 -8.90
CA GLU A 204 -55.44 2.70 -9.55
C GLU A 204 -55.64 2.43 -11.04
N MET A 205 -54.63 2.78 -11.83
CA MET A 205 -54.44 2.32 -13.20
C MET A 205 -53.14 1.50 -13.23
N VAL A 206 -53.11 0.37 -13.95
CA VAL A 206 -52.02 -0.60 -13.88
C VAL A 206 -51.59 -1.06 -15.26
N ASP A 207 -50.31 -0.87 -15.55
CA ASP A 207 -49.57 -1.40 -16.70
C ASP A 207 -49.32 -2.90 -16.55
N SER A 208 -49.55 -3.66 -17.62
CA SER A 208 -49.31 -5.11 -17.70
C SER A 208 -48.47 -5.55 -18.91
N LYS A 209 -47.78 -4.61 -19.56
CA LYS A 209 -47.00 -4.79 -20.81
C LYS A 209 -45.54 -4.36 -20.61
N GLY A 210 -44.80 -4.21 -21.71
CA GLY A 210 -43.44 -3.69 -21.69
C GLY A 210 -42.42 -4.33 -20.76
N SER A 211 -41.37 -3.55 -20.55
CA SER A 211 -40.30 -3.77 -19.58
C SER A 211 -40.56 -3.05 -18.25
N ILE A 212 -41.46 -2.05 -18.25
CA ILE A 212 -41.91 -1.28 -17.09
C ILE A 212 -43.35 -1.70 -16.80
N GLN A 213 -43.61 -2.27 -15.62
CA GLN A 213 -44.93 -2.76 -15.21
C GLN A 213 -45.24 -2.27 -13.79
N GLY A 214 -46.51 -1.96 -13.51
CA GLY A 214 -46.93 -1.50 -12.19
C GLY A 214 -48.07 -0.50 -12.24
N VAL A 215 -48.24 0.24 -11.14
CA VAL A 215 -49.23 1.33 -11.09
C VAL A 215 -48.75 2.49 -11.96
N ILE A 216 -49.61 2.95 -12.86
CA ILE A 216 -49.40 4.15 -13.68
C ILE A 216 -49.91 5.34 -12.87
N GLU A 217 -48.99 6.18 -12.41
CA GLU A 217 -49.35 7.40 -11.68
C GLU A 217 -50.16 8.38 -12.54
N LYS A 218 -50.84 9.34 -11.90
CA LYS A 218 -51.59 10.36 -12.65
C LYS A 218 -50.62 11.28 -13.40
N GLY A 219 -50.72 11.28 -14.72
CA GLY A 219 -49.79 11.95 -15.63
C GLY A 219 -48.63 11.06 -16.09
N GLY A 220 -48.61 9.78 -15.70
CA GLY A 220 -47.61 8.80 -16.12
C GLY A 220 -47.76 8.34 -17.57
N VAL A 221 -46.76 7.58 -18.02
CA VAL A 221 -46.64 7.03 -19.39
C VAL A 221 -46.65 5.51 -19.36
N THR A 222 -47.15 4.85 -20.39
CA THR A 222 -47.32 3.38 -20.48
C THR A 222 -47.23 2.86 -21.92
N ASP A 223 -46.67 1.67 -22.13
CA ASP A 223 -46.76 0.94 -23.42
C ASP A 223 -48.00 0.04 -23.51
N ASP A 224 -48.75 -0.13 -22.41
CA ASP A 224 -50.02 -0.86 -22.37
C ASP A 224 -51.15 0.01 -22.94
N THR A 225 -51.55 -0.26 -24.19
CA THR A 225 -52.77 0.32 -24.79
C THR A 225 -54.07 -0.15 -24.10
N THR A 226 -53.99 -1.10 -23.16
CA THR A 226 -55.12 -1.72 -22.46
C THR A 226 -54.95 -1.72 -20.93
N PRO A 227 -54.59 -0.60 -20.30
CA PRO A 227 -54.20 -0.59 -18.90
C PRO A 227 -55.38 -1.00 -18.00
N THR A 228 -55.11 -1.81 -16.97
CA THR A 228 -56.15 -2.23 -16.03
C THR A 228 -56.55 -1.04 -15.15
N ILE A 229 -57.83 -0.69 -15.15
CA ILE A 229 -58.37 0.37 -14.29
C ILE A 229 -59.20 -0.26 -13.19
N ASN A 230 -58.86 -0.01 -11.93
CA ASN A 230 -59.57 -0.54 -10.77
C ASN A 230 -60.16 0.59 -9.92
N GLY A 231 -61.21 0.28 -9.16
CA GLY A 231 -61.78 1.19 -8.17
C GLY A 231 -62.85 0.54 -7.32
N THR A 232 -63.56 1.36 -6.55
CA THR A 232 -64.64 0.92 -5.64
C THR A 232 -65.96 1.65 -5.90
N GLY A 233 -67.08 1.06 -5.50
CA GLY A 233 -68.42 1.64 -5.61
C GLY A 233 -69.47 0.88 -4.77
N GLU A 234 -70.76 1.20 -4.93
CA GLU A 234 -71.83 0.42 -4.31
C GLU A 234 -72.16 -0.83 -5.17
N PRO A 235 -72.29 -2.04 -4.58
CA PRO A 235 -72.52 -3.28 -5.33
C PRO A 235 -73.72 -3.24 -6.29
N GLY A 236 -73.49 -3.61 -7.56
CA GLY A 236 -74.49 -3.62 -8.62
C GLY A 236 -74.74 -2.28 -9.31
N ASP A 237 -74.05 -1.20 -8.93
CA ASP A 237 -74.02 0.02 -9.72
C ASP A 237 -73.21 -0.18 -11.01
N THR A 238 -73.51 0.63 -12.03
CA THR A 238 -72.80 0.63 -13.32
C THR A 238 -71.77 1.75 -13.36
N ILE A 239 -70.52 1.43 -13.67
CA ILE A 239 -69.43 2.38 -13.90
C ILE A 239 -69.34 2.64 -15.40
N ILE A 240 -69.70 3.84 -15.83
CA ILE A 240 -69.49 4.33 -17.19
C ILE A 240 -68.10 4.93 -17.26
N VAL A 241 -67.25 4.41 -18.15
CA VAL A 241 -65.87 4.89 -18.33
C VAL A 241 -65.80 5.77 -19.57
N LEU A 242 -65.17 6.93 -19.45
CA LEU A 242 -65.03 7.92 -20.50
C LEU A 242 -63.56 8.29 -20.70
N ASP A 243 -63.16 8.56 -21.94
CA ASP A 243 -61.89 9.21 -22.29
C ASP A 243 -62.20 10.56 -22.94
N LYS A 244 -61.57 11.64 -22.47
CA LYS A 244 -61.78 13.02 -22.97
C LYS A 244 -63.27 13.44 -23.00
N GLY A 245 -64.07 12.84 -22.12
CA GLY A 245 -65.52 13.04 -22.01
C GLY A 245 -66.40 12.23 -22.98
N GLU A 246 -65.83 11.41 -23.87
CA GLU A 246 -66.60 10.45 -24.68
C GLU A 246 -66.65 9.08 -23.98
N LYS A 247 -67.84 8.46 -23.92
CA LYS A 247 -68.00 7.12 -23.32
C LYS A 247 -67.25 6.09 -24.17
N ILE A 248 -66.32 5.36 -23.54
CA ILE A 248 -65.65 4.21 -24.13
C ILE A 248 -66.55 2.97 -23.98
N ASP A 249 -66.83 2.57 -22.74
CA ASP A 249 -67.72 1.44 -22.41
C ASP A 249 -68.24 1.55 -20.95
N GLU A 250 -68.86 0.50 -20.42
CA GLU A 250 -69.27 0.39 -19.00
C GLU A 250 -68.95 -0.96 -18.37
N THR A 251 -68.77 -0.97 -17.04
CA THR A 251 -68.62 -2.18 -16.21
C THR A 251 -69.55 -2.09 -15.00
N THR A 252 -69.62 -3.13 -14.16
CA THR A 252 -70.48 -3.16 -12.96
C THR A 252 -69.66 -3.43 -11.70
N VAL A 253 -70.05 -2.81 -10.59
CA VAL A 253 -69.45 -3.05 -9.27
C VAL A 253 -69.86 -4.44 -8.75
N ASP A 254 -68.89 -5.21 -8.27
CA ASP A 254 -69.08 -6.57 -7.75
C ASP A 254 -69.75 -6.60 -6.36
N GLU A 255 -70.09 -7.80 -5.88
CA GLU A 255 -70.72 -7.99 -4.56
C GLU A 255 -69.84 -7.54 -3.37
N ASN A 256 -68.53 -7.34 -3.59
CA ASN A 256 -67.57 -6.89 -2.58
C ASN A 256 -67.34 -5.35 -2.61
N GLY A 257 -67.96 -4.64 -3.55
CA GLY A 257 -67.80 -3.20 -3.72
C GLY A 257 -66.62 -2.76 -4.59
N ASN A 258 -66.00 -3.68 -5.33
CA ASN A 258 -64.90 -3.40 -6.25
C ASN A 258 -65.37 -3.43 -7.71
N TRP A 259 -64.68 -2.69 -8.57
CA TRP A 259 -64.82 -2.84 -10.01
C TRP A 259 -63.44 -2.89 -10.68
N LYS A 260 -63.38 -3.64 -11.78
CA LYS A 260 -62.24 -3.69 -12.70
C LYS A 260 -62.74 -3.42 -14.10
N PHE A 261 -61.99 -2.62 -14.83
CA PHE A 261 -62.17 -2.33 -16.24
C PHE A 261 -60.86 -2.55 -16.99
N ILE A 262 -60.97 -2.99 -18.24
CA ILE A 262 -59.87 -3.01 -19.21
C ILE A 262 -60.47 -2.31 -20.43
N PRO A 263 -59.94 -1.16 -20.87
CA PRO A 263 -60.47 -0.47 -22.02
C PRO A 263 -60.24 -1.30 -23.30
N PRO A 264 -61.04 -1.09 -24.37
CA PRO A 264 -60.54 -1.36 -25.72
C PRO A 264 -59.25 -0.56 -25.97
N GLU A 265 -58.42 -1.03 -26.91
CA GLU A 265 -57.12 -0.42 -27.25
C GLU A 265 -57.22 1.11 -27.36
N LEU A 266 -56.55 1.79 -26.42
CA LEU A 266 -56.34 3.22 -26.43
C LEU A 266 -55.39 3.59 -27.57
N SER A 267 -55.52 4.82 -28.06
CA SER A 267 -54.67 5.35 -29.13
C SER A 267 -53.33 5.85 -28.57
N GLU A 268 -52.39 6.14 -29.45
CA GLU A 268 -51.17 6.86 -29.08
C GLU A 268 -51.46 8.27 -28.54
N GLY A 269 -50.72 8.68 -27.50
CA GLY A 269 -50.71 10.02 -26.92
C GLY A 269 -51.52 10.20 -25.64
N ASP A 270 -51.76 11.45 -25.26
CA ASP A 270 -52.46 11.82 -24.02
C ASP A 270 -53.88 11.26 -23.97
N HIS A 271 -54.31 10.74 -22.82
CA HIS A 271 -55.66 10.28 -22.50
C HIS A 271 -56.15 10.88 -21.18
N GLU A 272 -57.47 11.12 -21.07
CA GLU A 272 -58.11 11.75 -19.92
C GLU A 272 -59.24 10.85 -19.42
N ILE A 273 -58.91 9.85 -18.61
CA ILE A 273 -59.88 8.85 -18.17
C ILE A 273 -60.71 9.39 -17.00
N THR A 274 -62.03 9.42 -17.16
CA THR A 274 -62.98 9.75 -16.11
C THR A 274 -64.04 8.65 -15.98
N VAL A 275 -64.67 8.58 -14.81
CA VAL A 275 -65.76 7.62 -14.55
C VAL A 275 -67.02 8.31 -14.05
N VAL A 276 -68.18 7.79 -14.42
CA VAL A 276 -69.50 8.19 -13.92
C VAL A 276 -70.18 6.96 -13.32
N ILE A 277 -70.66 7.05 -12.08
CA ILE A 277 -71.52 6.01 -11.48
C ILE A 277 -72.95 6.23 -11.96
N LYS A 278 -73.60 5.14 -12.35
CA LYS A 278 -75.04 5.06 -12.57
C LYS A 278 -75.66 4.07 -11.61
N ASP A 279 -76.57 4.56 -10.76
CA ASP A 279 -77.24 3.72 -9.77
C ASP A 279 -78.26 2.75 -10.41
N GLN A 280 -78.71 1.76 -9.63
CA GLN A 280 -79.72 0.79 -10.07
C GLN A 280 -81.10 1.42 -10.40
N ASN A 281 -81.33 2.69 -10.05
CA ASN A 281 -82.51 3.46 -10.43
C ASN A 281 -82.32 4.31 -11.69
N GLY A 282 -81.10 4.33 -12.26
CA GLY A 282 -80.73 5.02 -13.50
C GLY A 282 -80.27 6.47 -13.30
N ASN A 283 -80.02 6.92 -12.07
CA ASN A 283 -79.46 8.25 -11.81
C ASN A 283 -77.94 8.22 -12.01
N GLU A 284 -77.38 9.26 -12.63
CA GLU A 284 -75.95 9.36 -12.94
C GLU A 284 -75.25 10.41 -12.07
N SER A 285 -74.01 10.13 -11.65
CA SER A 285 -73.15 11.07 -10.95
C SER A 285 -72.60 12.16 -11.89
N LYS A 286 -71.88 13.14 -11.32
CA LYS A 286 -70.89 13.88 -12.13
C LYS A 286 -69.71 12.95 -12.45
N PRO A 287 -68.92 13.22 -13.51
CA PRO A 287 -67.64 12.57 -13.71
C PRO A 287 -66.70 12.73 -12.51
N SER A 288 -65.79 11.78 -12.35
CA SER A 288 -64.64 11.89 -11.45
C SER A 288 -63.70 13.02 -11.84
N GLU A 289 -62.73 13.32 -10.98
CA GLU A 289 -61.49 13.94 -11.44
C GLU A 289 -60.82 13.04 -12.50
N PRO A 290 -60.13 13.60 -13.51
CA PRO A 290 -59.48 12.81 -14.54
C PRO A 290 -58.24 12.07 -14.03
N TRP A 291 -58.02 10.86 -14.53
CA TRP A 291 -56.72 10.20 -14.55
C TRP A 291 -56.09 10.49 -15.91
N GLU A 292 -55.11 11.38 -15.90
CA GLU A 292 -54.28 11.67 -17.07
C GLU A 292 -53.28 10.51 -17.24
N VAL A 293 -53.12 10.01 -18.46
CA VAL A 293 -52.14 8.96 -18.82
C VAL A 293 -51.71 9.19 -20.26
N ILE A 294 -50.45 8.96 -20.58
CA ILE A 294 -49.93 9.02 -21.95
C ILE A 294 -49.66 7.58 -22.40
N VAL A 295 -50.29 7.17 -23.50
CA VAL A 295 -49.98 5.88 -24.15
C VAL A 295 -48.87 6.14 -25.16
N ASP A 296 -47.71 5.51 -24.94
CA ASP A 296 -46.52 5.64 -25.77
C ASP A 296 -46.03 4.24 -26.16
N THR A 297 -46.25 3.88 -27.42
CA THR A 297 -45.89 2.56 -27.97
C THR A 297 -44.73 2.65 -28.97
N LEU A 298 -44.09 3.83 -29.08
CA LEU A 298 -43.14 4.14 -30.12
C LEU A 298 -41.71 4.14 -29.58
N ALA A 299 -40.99 3.05 -29.84
CA ALA A 299 -39.58 2.96 -29.52
C ALA A 299 -38.75 4.13 -30.10
N PRO A 300 -37.77 4.66 -29.34
CA PRO A 300 -36.88 5.71 -29.82
C PRO A 300 -36.07 5.29 -31.05
N ASP A 301 -35.63 6.28 -31.83
CA ASP A 301 -34.59 6.08 -32.84
C ASP A 301 -33.33 5.47 -32.20
N ALA A 302 -32.65 4.58 -32.94
CA ALA A 302 -31.43 3.94 -32.45
C ALA A 302 -30.37 4.98 -32.06
N PRO A 303 -29.81 4.91 -30.83
CA PRO A 303 -28.82 5.88 -30.37
C PRO A 303 -27.53 5.84 -31.19
N THR A 304 -26.80 6.95 -31.19
CA THR A 304 -25.49 7.06 -31.83
C THR A 304 -24.39 7.03 -30.79
N LEU A 305 -23.41 6.15 -30.96
CA LEU A 305 -22.07 6.28 -30.37
C LEU A 305 -21.26 7.22 -31.30
N VAL A 306 -20.82 8.35 -30.76
CA VAL A 306 -20.22 9.47 -31.53
C VAL A 306 -18.70 9.49 -31.40
N SER A 307 -18.18 9.17 -30.21
CA SER A 307 -16.74 9.11 -29.95
C SER A 307 -16.43 8.07 -28.87
N VAL A 308 -15.27 7.45 -29.00
CA VAL A 308 -14.58 6.74 -27.91
C VAL A 308 -13.32 7.54 -27.60
N TYR A 309 -13.06 7.81 -26.32
CA TYR A 309 -11.94 8.64 -25.87
C TYR A 309 -11.05 7.87 -24.91
N ASP A 310 -9.77 7.88 -25.21
CA ASP A 310 -8.66 7.38 -24.41
C ASP A 310 -8.22 8.50 -23.45
N ASP A 311 -8.34 8.28 -22.14
CA ASP A 311 -7.81 9.18 -21.12
C ASP A 311 -6.62 8.62 -20.31
N ALA A 312 -5.96 7.58 -20.86
CA ALA A 312 -4.73 7.01 -20.33
C ALA A 312 -3.47 7.74 -20.86
N ASP A 313 -2.48 7.89 -19.97
CA ASP A 313 -1.11 8.20 -20.38
C ASP A 313 -0.41 6.88 -20.79
N PRO A 314 0.41 6.88 -21.86
CA PRO A 314 1.02 8.06 -22.49
C PRO A 314 0.24 8.69 -23.66
N LYS A 315 -0.90 8.14 -24.10
CA LYS A 315 -1.50 8.48 -25.41
C LYS A 315 -3.00 8.83 -25.39
N THR A 316 -3.37 9.82 -24.58
CA THR A 316 -4.74 10.37 -24.58
C THR A 316 -5.24 10.88 -25.95
N GLY A 317 -6.53 10.68 -26.26
CA GLY A 317 -7.16 11.18 -27.48
C GLY A 317 -8.44 10.47 -27.93
N GLU A 318 -9.03 10.90 -29.05
CA GLU A 318 -10.18 10.22 -29.65
C GLU A 318 -9.74 8.97 -30.44
N VAL A 319 -10.29 7.81 -30.08
CA VAL A 319 -10.00 6.52 -30.70
C VAL A 319 -10.91 6.31 -31.91
N ALA A 320 -10.32 6.30 -33.11
CA ALA A 320 -11.07 6.11 -34.36
C ALA A 320 -11.75 4.73 -34.43
N LEU A 321 -12.77 4.61 -35.30
CA LEU A 321 -13.38 3.31 -35.64
C LEU A 321 -12.34 2.36 -36.25
N GLY A 322 -12.18 1.18 -35.66
CA GLY A 322 -11.11 0.22 -35.97
C GLY A 322 -9.73 0.64 -35.44
N GLY A 323 -9.69 1.58 -34.50
CA GLY A 323 -8.47 2.07 -33.84
C GLY A 323 -7.99 1.15 -32.72
N VAL A 324 -6.94 1.60 -32.04
CA VAL A 324 -6.28 0.90 -30.93
C VAL A 324 -6.02 1.91 -29.81
N THR A 325 -6.08 1.46 -28.56
CA THR A 325 -5.93 2.26 -27.34
C THR A 325 -5.25 1.46 -26.23
N ASP A 326 -4.45 2.12 -25.40
CA ASP A 326 -3.87 1.58 -24.17
C ASP A 326 -4.79 1.75 -22.95
N ASP A 327 -5.85 2.56 -23.08
CA ASP A 327 -6.91 2.73 -22.08
C ASP A 327 -7.81 1.48 -22.00
N THR A 328 -7.80 0.84 -20.83
CA THR A 328 -8.68 -0.30 -20.52
C THR A 328 -10.09 0.13 -20.05
N THR A 329 -10.32 1.43 -19.87
CA THR A 329 -11.56 2.04 -19.38
C THR A 329 -12.01 3.22 -20.27
N PRO A 330 -12.01 3.09 -21.61
CA PRO A 330 -12.23 4.22 -22.50
C PRO A 330 -13.60 4.87 -22.30
N THR A 331 -13.66 6.18 -22.42
CA THR A 331 -14.90 6.95 -22.26
C THR A 331 -15.68 7.00 -23.58
N LEU A 332 -16.86 6.37 -23.59
CA LEU A 332 -17.82 6.39 -24.69
C LEU A 332 -18.75 7.60 -24.55
N SER A 333 -19.06 8.27 -25.66
CA SER A 333 -20.02 9.38 -25.67
C SER A 333 -20.86 9.41 -26.95
N GLY A 334 -22.08 9.92 -26.84
CA GLY A 334 -23.01 9.89 -27.96
C GLY A 334 -24.34 10.62 -27.75
N ASN A 335 -25.30 10.30 -28.62
CA ASN A 335 -26.65 10.85 -28.56
C ASN A 335 -27.75 9.78 -28.52
N ALA A 336 -28.86 10.10 -27.87
CA ALA A 336 -30.08 9.31 -27.76
C ALA A 336 -31.29 10.24 -27.55
N GLU A 337 -32.50 9.71 -27.39
CA GLU A 337 -33.65 10.52 -26.99
C GLU A 337 -33.42 11.12 -25.59
N ALA A 338 -33.81 12.39 -25.41
CA ALA A 338 -33.60 13.13 -24.17
C ALA A 338 -34.32 12.47 -22.98
N GLY A 339 -33.58 12.10 -21.93
CA GLY A 339 -34.12 11.40 -20.77
C GLY A 339 -34.31 9.88 -20.93
N SER A 340 -34.02 9.31 -22.10
CA SER A 340 -33.94 7.86 -22.29
C SER A 340 -32.79 7.24 -21.48
N THR A 341 -32.95 5.98 -21.08
CA THR A 341 -31.86 5.15 -20.54
C THR A 341 -31.06 4.58 -21.70
N VAL A 342 -29.74 4.69 -21.65
CA VAL A 342 -28.83 4.18 -22.69
C VAL A 342 -28.03 3.01 -22.12
N ALA A 343 -28.22 1.82 -22.67
CA ALA A 343 -27.47 0.61 -22.33
C ALA A 343 -26.26 0.45 -23.26
N ILE A 344 -25.09 0.19 -22.68
CA ILE A 344 -23.82 -0.03 -23.39
C ILE A 344 -23.51 -1.52 -23.39
N PHE A 345 -23.14 -2.04 -24.56
CA PHE A 345 -22.73 -3.42 -24.77
C PHE A 345 -21.35 -3.46 -25.42
N ASP A 346 -20.54 -4.44 -25.03
CA ASP A 346 -19.31 -4.83 -25.74
C ASP A 346 -19.42 -6.30 -26.15
N ASN A 347 -19.13 -6.61 -27.41
CA ASN A 347 -19.21 -7.96 -27.97
C ASN A 347 -20.57 -8.64 -27.71
N GLY A 348 -21.64 -7.85 -27.58
CA GLY A 348 -23.01 -8.28 -27.26
C GLY A 348 -23.32 -8.50 -25.77
N GLN A 349 -22.35 -8.36 -24.87
CA GLN A 349 -22.55 -8.38 -23.42
C GLN A 349 -22.76 -6.96 -22.88
N LYS A 350 -23.80 -6.76 -22.06
CA LYS A 350 -24.08 -5.47 -21.41
C LYS A 350 -22.97 -5.13 -20.41
N LEU A 351 -22.31 -3.98 -20.61
CA LEU A 351 -21.30 -3.41 -19.70
C LEU A 351 -21.94 -2.55 -18.60
N GLY A 352 -22.97 -1.79 -18.95
CA GLY A 352 -23.62 -0.87 -18.02
C GLY A 352 -24.70 -0.02 -18.69
N GLU A 353 -25.18 0.97 -17.95
CA GLU A 353 -26.18 1.94 -18.39
C GLU A 353 -25.81 3.34 -17.95
N THR A 354 -26.29 4.33 -18.71
CA THR A 354 -26.25 5.75 -18.41
C THR A 354 -27.60 6.37 -18.81
N ARG A 355 -27.78 7.68 -18.61
CA ARG A 355 -29.01 8.38 -19.03
C ARG A 355 -28.67 9.55 -19.96
N ALA A 356 -29.46 9.72 -21.01
CA ALA A 356 -29.35 10.87 -21.87
C ALA A 356 -29.84 12.16 -21.16
N ASP A 357 -29.07 13.24 -21.29
CA ASP A 357 -29.41 14.54 -20.73
C ASP A 357 -30.64 15.18 -21.44
N ALA A 358 -31.07 16.37 -20.97
CA ALA A 358 -32.18 17.10 -21.56
C ALA A 358 -31.95 17.57 -23.01
N ASN A 359 -30.73 17.45 -23.53
CA ASN A 359 -30.35 17.74 -24.92
C ASN A 359 -30.13 16.46 -25.74
N GLY A 360 -30.30 15.27 -25.14
CA GLY A 360 -30.05 13.98 -25.77
C GLY A 360 -28.58 13.55 -25.81
N ASN A 361 -27.67 14.14 -25.02
CA ASN A 361 -26.27 13.68 -24.91
C ASN A 361 -26.12 12.64 -23.81
N TRP A 362 -25.23 11.67 -24.00
CA TRP A 362 -24.86 10.71 -22.96
C TRP A 362 -23.34 10.45 -22.95
N SER A 363 -22.82 10.03 -21.79
CA SER A 363 -21.43 9.59 -21.60
C SER A 363 -21.41 8.37 -20.68
N PHE A 364 -20.46 7.47 -20.91
CA PHE A 364 -20.25 6.25 -20.13
C PHE A 364 -18.76 5.86 -20.12
N THR A 365 -18.24 5.59 -18.93
CA THR A 365 -16.87 5.10 -18.71
C THR A 365 -16.98 3.77 -17.95
N PRO A 366 -16.38 2.66 -18.43
CA PRO A 366 -16.42 1.38 -17.73
C PRO A 366 -15.84 1.47 -16.31
N ALA A 367 -16.59 1.04 -15.30
CA ALA A 367 -16.11 1.02 -13.90
C ALA A 367 -15.12 -0.13 -13.60
N THR A 368 -15.06 -1.13 -14.48
CA THR A 368 -14.10 -2.24 -14.43
C THR A 368 -13.26 -2.19 -15.70
N PRO A 369 -11.93 -2.29 -15.62
CA PRO A 369 -11.06 -2.47 -16.78
C PRO A 369 -11.55 -3.60 -17.69
N LEU A 370 -11.65 -3.29 -18.97
CA LEU A 370 -11.84 -4.25 -20.04
C LEU A 370 -10.55 -5.07 -20.23
N ILE A 371 -10.70 -6.27 -20.75
CA ILE A 371 -9.55 -7.12 -21.10
C ILE A 371 -8.86 -6.60 -22.36
N GLU A 372 -7.67 -7.11 -22.67
CA GLU A 372 -7.02 -6.88 -23.97
C GLU A 372 -7.73 -7.64 -25.10
N GLY A 373 -7.59 -7.13 -26.33
CA GLY A 373 -8.08 -7.77 -27.55
C GLY A 373 -9.10 -6.92 -28.33
N GLU A 374 -9.88 -7.58 -29.20
CA GLU A 374 -10.89 -6.93 -30.04
C GLU A 374 -12.19 -6.65 -29.26
N HIS A 375 -12.62 -5.39 -29.26
CA HIS A 375 -13.89 -4.92 -28.68
C HIS A 375 -14.83 -4.41 -29.77
N SER A 376 -16.13 -4.54 -29.52
CA SER A 376 -17.17 -4.14 -30.47
C SER A 376 -18.34 -3.50 -29.70
N PHE A 377 -18.29 -2.18 -29.56
CA PHE A 377 -19.24 -1.43 -28.74
C PHE A 377 -20.53 -1.14 -29.49
N THR A 378 -21.67 -1.45 -28.87
CA THR A 378 -23.01 -1.07 -29.36
C THR A 378 -23.83 -0.47 -28.23
N VAL A 379 -24.79 0.39 -28.58
CA VAL A 379 -25.70 1.03 -27.60
C VAL A 379 -27.17 0.88 -27.98
N GLN A 380 -28.03 0.81 -26.97
CA GLN A 380 -29.49 0.74 -27.11
C GLN A 380 -30.13 1.81 -26.22
N ALA A 381 -31.20 2.47 -26.68
CA ALA A 381 -31.97 3.41 -25.88
C ALA A 381 -33.28 2.77 -25.43
N THR A 382 -33.76 3.12 -24.25
CA THR A 382 -35.10 2.79 -23.74
C THR A 382 -35.74 4.08 -23.23
N ASP A 383 -36.93 4.40 -23.73
CA ASP A 383 -37.68 5.59 -23.34
C ASP A 383 -38.26 5.49 -21.91
N ILE A 384 -39.14 6.42 -21.55
CA ILE A 384 -39.80 6.46 -20.24
C ILE A 384 -41.00 5.51 -20.11
N ALA A 385 -41.53 5.00 -21.22
CA ALA A 385 -42.61 3.99 -21.25
C ALA A 385 -42.06 2.56 -21.19
N GLY A 386 -40.78 2.38 -21.52
CA GLY A 386 -40.09 1.09 -21.54
C GLY A 386 -39.93 0.49 -22.94
N ASN A 387 -40.20 1.25 -24.01
CA ASN A 387 -39.95 0.80 -25.38
C ASN A 387 -38.45 0.91 -25.69
N ALA A 388 -37.87 -0.15 -26.25
CA ALA A 388 -36.45 -0.22 -26.56
C ALA A 388 -36.17 -0.03 -28.06
N SER A 389 -35.18 0.80 -28.38
CA SER A 389 -34.72 1.04 -29.75
C SER A 389 -34.06 -0.19 -30.38
N GLU A 390 -33.81 -0.15 -31.69
CA GLU A 390 -32.77 -0.97 -32.31
C GLU A 390 -31.37 -0.62 -31.75
N LEU A 391 -30.41 -1.54 -31.87
CA LEU A 391 -29.00 -1.28 -31.52
C LEU A 391 -28.36 -0.29 -32.50
N SER A 392 -27.40 0.49 -31.99
CA SER A 392 -26.50 1.29 -32.82
C SER A 392 -25.67 0.43 -33.78
N LYS A 393 -24.99 1.10 -34.72
CA LYS A 393 -23.84 0.47 -35.38
C LYS A 393 -22.76 0.17 -34.34
N ALA A 394 -22.02 -0.91 -34.58
CA ALA A 394 -20.84 -1.24 -33.81
C ALA A 394 -19.73 -0.19 -33.97
N TRP A 395 -19.02 0.09 -32.89
CA TRP A 395 -17.73 0.75 -32.89
C TRP A 395 -16.67 -0.25 -32.46
N ASP A 396 -15.98 -0.80 -33.45
CA ASP A 396 -14.92 -1.78 -33.23
C ASP A 396 -13.61 -1.06 -32.86
N LEU A 397 -12.83 -1.61 -31.92
CA LEU A 397 -11.46 -1.17 -31.59
C LEU A 397 -10.66 -2.32 -30.97
N VAL A 398 -9.36 -2.11 -30.73
CA VAL A 398 -8.50 -3.03 -29.97
C VAL A 398 -7.99 -2.35 -28.70
N ILE A 399 -8.04 -3.05 -27.57
CA ILE A 399 -7.37 -2.64 -26.32
C ILE A 399 -6.04 -3.41 -26.23
N ALA A 400 -4.93 -2.69 -26.14
CA ALA A 400 -3.57 -3.23 -26.20
C ALA A 400 -2.70 -2.68 -25.06
N ALA A 401 -3.15 -2.89 -23.82
CA ALA A 401 -2.51 -2.38 -22.61
C ALA A 401 -1.35 -3.27 -22.13
N ASP A 402 -0.34 -3.49 -22.97
CA ASP A 402 0.75 -4.44 -22.68
C ASP A 402 1.49 -4.10 -21.38
N ASN A 403 1.22 -4.86 -20.32
CA ASN A 403 1.88 -4.74 -19.01
C ASN A 403 2.83 -5.92 -18.75
N ASN A 404 3.27 -6.62 -19.79
CA ASN A 404 4.10 -7.80 -19.63
C ASN A 404 5.55 -7.37 -19.36
N ASN A 405 6.07 -7.68 -18.16
CA ASN A 405 7.43 -7.31 -17.76
C ASN A 405 8.46 -8.00 -18.68
N PRO A 406 9.09 -7.28 -19.62
CA PRO A 406 9.70 -7.94 -20.78
C PRO A 406 11.19 -8.21 -20.59
N ILE A 407 11.83 -7.62 -19.57
CA ILE A 407 13.26 -7.78 -19.29
C ILE A 407 13.51 -9.17 -18.71
N THR A 408 14.30 -10.00 -19.38
CA THR A 408 14.66 -11.34 -18.90
C THR A 408 15.87 -11.33 -17.98
N ASP A 409 16.89 -10.56 -18.35
CA ASP A 409 18.18 -10.51 -17.67
C ASP A 409 18.99 -9.28 -18.09
N LEU A 410 19.81 -8.81 -17.15
CA LEU A 410 20.96 -7.93 -17.41
C LEU A 410 22.23 -8.79 -17.32
N ILE A 411 23.17 -8.59 -18.25
CA ILE A 411 24.44 -9.34 -18.33
C ILE A 411 25.62 -8.37 -18.31
N ASP A 412 26.52 -8.60 -17.38
CA ASP A 412 27.89 -8.07 -17.34
C ASP A 412 28.79 -8.89 -18.27
N ASP A 413 29.50 -8.22 -19.19
CA ASP A 413 30.54 -8.86 -20.02
C ASP A 413 31.96 -8.26 -19.89
N GLN A 414 32.21 -7.44 -18.86
CA GLN A 414 33.48 -6.76 -18.58
C GLN A 414 34.20 -7.34 -17.33
N GLY A 415 35.21 -6.65 -16.83
CA GLY A 415 35.75 -6.94 -15.50
C GLY A 415 36.36 -8.33 -15.25
N SER A 416 36.37 -8.68 -13.95
CA SER A 416 36.82 -9.98 -13.42
C SER A 416 35.67 -10.88 -12.95
N ILE A 417 34.47 -10.30 -12.80
CA ILE A 417 33.21 -10.96 -12.48
C ILE A 417 32.30 -10.74 -13.69
N GLN A 418 31.77 -11.81 -14.28
CA GLN A 418 30.95 -11.74 -15.50
C GLN A 418 29.70 -12.61 -15.37
N GLY A 419 28.62 -12.22 -16.05
CA GLY A 419 27.38 -12.98 -16.11
C GLY A 419 26.15 -12.16 -15.65
N PRO A 420 25.08 -12.83 -15.18
CA PRO A 420 23.83 -12.16 -14.84
C PRO A 420 23.95 -11.19 -13.66
N ILE A 421 23.47 -9.97 -13.87
CA ILE A 421 23.30 -8.93 -12.85
C ILE A 421 21.90 -9.11 -12.24
N GLU A 422 21.85 -9.75 -11.07
CA GLU A 422 20.63 -9.90 -10.28
C GLU A 422 20.02 -8.54 -9.90
N LYS A 423 18.71 -8.47 -9.62
CA LYS A 423 18.08 -7.23 -9.13
C LYS A 423 18.68 -6.80 -7.79
N GLY A 424 19.17 -5.56 -7.71
CA GLY A 424 19.96 -5.03 -6.61
C GLY A 424 21.43 -5.50 -6.59
N GLY A 425 21.91 -6.05 -7.71
CA GLY A 425 23.31 -6.44 -7.91
C GLY A 425 24.24 -5.25 -8.20
N VAL A 426 25.54 -5.54 -8.28
CA VAL A 426 26.60 -4.56 -8.57
C VAL A 426 27.49 -5.10 -9.71
N THR A 427 28.01 -4.22 -10.56
CA THR A 427 28.81 -4.54 -11.76
C THR A 427 29.88 -3.48 -12.01
N ASP A 428 31.03 -3.85 -12.59
CA ASP A 428 32.02 -2.90 -13.15
C ASP A 428 31.79 -2.60 -14.65
N ASP A 429 30.77 -3.23 -15.27
CA ASP A 429 30.32 -2.94 -16.64
C ASP A 429 29.43 -1.69 -16.68
N THR A 430 29.91 -0.66 -17.37
CA THR A 430 29.15 0.58 -17.63
C THR A 430 28.18 0.46 -18.81
N THR A 431 28.18 -0.67 -19.50
CA THR A 431 27.36 -0.94 -20.70
C THR A 431 26.66 -2.31 -20.63
N PRO A 432 25.99 -2.66 -19.51
CA PRO A 432 25.43 -4.00 -19.33
C PRO A 432 24.43 -4.33 -20.45
N THR A 433 24.50 -5.55 -20.94
CA THR A 433 23.57 -6.06 -21.94
C THR A 433 22.21 -6.33 -21.28
N ILE A 434 21.16 -5.69 -21.78
CA ILE A 434 19.77 -5.87 -21.36
C ILE A 434 19.09 -6.76 -22.42
N ASN A 435 18.56 -7.93 -22.04
CA ASN A 435 17.76 -8.76 -22.95
C ASN A 435 16.31 -8.89 -22.47
N GLY A 436 15.44 -9.30 -23.38
CA GLY A 436 14.05 -9.54 -23.06
C GLY A 436 13.23 -10.19 -24.17
N THR A 437 11.91 -10.23 -23.97
CA THR A 437 10.92 -10.75 -24.90
C THR A 437 9.81 -9.73 -25.20
N GLY A 438 9.09 -9.89 -26.32
CA GLY A 438 7.93 -9.06 -26.69
C GLY A 438 7.20 -9.63 -27.91
N GLU A 439 6.26 -8.90 -28.52
CA GLU A 439 5.65 -9.34 -29.79
C GLU A 439 6.56 -9.00 -30.99
N PRO A 440 6.77 -9.94 -31.95
CA PRO A 440 7.63 -9.70 -33.10
C PRO A 440 7.28 -8.46 -33.94
N GLY A 441 8.23 -7.54 -34.05
CA GLY A 441 8.08 -6.27 -34.77
C GLY A 441 7.80 -5.05 -33.89
N ASP A 442 7.55 -5.23 -32.59
CA ASP A 442 7.43 -4.12 -31.65
C ASP A 442 8.77 -3.41 -31.43
N THR A 443 8.70 -2.15 -31.03
CA THR A 443 9.83 -1.33 -30.63
C THR A 443 9.89 -1.25 -29.10
N ILE A 444 10.99 -1.70 -28.52
CA ILE A 444 11.28 -1.59 -27.09
C ILE A 444 12.04 -0.30 -26.85
N ILE A 445 11.52 0.59 -26.01
CA ILE A 445 12.13 1.85 -25.60
C ILE A 445 12.74 1.64 -24.22
N ILE A 446 14.07 1.80 -24.09
CA ILE A 446 14.79 1.54 -22.83
C ILE A 446 14.99 2.87 -22.09
N LEU A 447 14.61 2.88 -20.81
CA LEU A 447 14.74 4.00 -19.89
C LEU A 447 15.69 3.63 -18.74
N ASP A 448 16.58 4.54 -18.32
CA ASP A 448 17.26 4.51 -17.01
C ASP A 448 16.71 5.65 -16.16
N LYS A 449 16.18 5.36 -14.97
CA LYS A 449 15.55 6.35 -14.05
C LYS A 449 14.49 7.23 -14.74
N GLY A 450 13.80 6.66 -15.74
CA GLY A 450 12.81 7.36 -16.57
C GLY A 450 13.37 8.21 -17.72
N GLU A 451 14.69 8.33 -17.91
CA GLU A 451 15.29 8.97 -19.09
C GLU A 451 15.61 7.92 -20.18
N LYS A 452 15.23 8.19 -21.43
CA LYS A 452 15.45 7.27 -22.54
C LYS A 452 16.94 7.16 -22.89
N ILE A 453 17.51 5.98 -22.68
CA ILE A 453 18.90 5.65 -23.05
C ILE A 453 19.00 4.98 -24.44
N GLY A 454 17.89 4.45 -24.98
CA GLY A 454 17.86 3.92 -26.34
C GLY A 454 16.55 3.25 -26.73
N GLU A 455 16.57 2.56 -27.86
CA GLU A 455 15.48 1.69 -28.32
C GLU A 455 16.03 0.52 -29.16
N THR A 456 15.29 -0.56 -29.24
CA THR A 456 15.57 -1.75 -30.08
C THR A 456 14.25 -2.31 -30.60
N THR A 457 14.28 -3.35 -31.44
CA THR A 457 13.07 -4.02 -31.96
C THR A 457 13.06 -5.49 -31.62
N VAL A 458 11.88 -6.05 -31.38
CA VAL A 458 11.67 -7.49 -31.16
C VAL A 458 11.84 -8.27 -32.47
N ASP A 459 12.59 -9.36 -32.43
CA ASP A 459 12.85 -10.24 -33.57
C ASP A 459 11.69 -11.21 -33.90
N GLU A 460 11.81 -11.94 -35.02
CA GLU A 460 10.79 -12.91 -35.48
C GLU A 460 10.57 -14.08 -34.51
N ASP A 461 11.52 -14.34 -33.59
CA ASP A 461 11.44 -15.38 -32.56
C ASP A 461 10.91 -14.84 -31.21
N GLY A 462 10.54 -13.55 -31.13
CA GLY A 462 9.95 -12.90 -29.95
C GLY A 462 10.95 -12.37 -28.92
N ASN A 463 12.22 -12.22 -29.30
CA ASN A 463 13.30 -11.80 -28.38
C ASN A 463 13.83 -10.41 -28.77
N TRP A 464 14.44 -9.72 -27.82
CA TRP A 464 15.19 -8.50 -28.06
C TRP A 464 16.43 -8.41 -27.18
N LYS A 465 17.42 -7.64 -27.67
CA LYS A 465 18.64 -7.29 -26.94
C LYS A 465 18.94 -5.81 -27.16
N PHE A 466 19.43 -5.16 -26.11
CA PHE A 466 19.96 -3.81 -26.10
C PHE A 466 21.27 -3.76 -25.31
N THR A 467 22.24 -2.97 -25.77
CA THR A 467 23.48 -2.67 -25.07
C THR A 467 23.67 -1.15 -25.19
N PRO A 468 23.83 -0.40 -24.08
CA PRO A 468 23.96 1.05 -24.14
C PRO A 468 25.11 1.52 -25.05
N GLU A 469 24.86 2.48 -25.95
CA GLU A 469 25.93 3.12 -26.75
C GLU A 469 26.72 4.17 -25.94
N THR A 470 26.18 4.61 -24.80
CA THR A 470 26.80 5.55 -23.88
C THR A 470 26.94 4.88 -22.52
N GLU A 471 28.14 4.97 -21.94
CA GLU A 471 28.48 4.44 -20.62
C GLU A 471 27.54 5.01 -19.55
N LEU A 472 26.94 4.12 -18.75
CA LEU A 472 26.28 4.43 -17.49
C LEU A 472 27.36 4.78 -16.46
N GLY A 473 27.17 5.86 -15.69
CA GLY A 473 28.16 6.31 -14.70
C GLY A 473 28.00 5.60 -13.35
N ASP A 474 29.00 5.72 -12.46
CA ASP A 474 28.92 5.10 -11.13
C ASP A 474 27.67 5.53 -10.33
N GLY A 475 27.07 4.56 -9.63
CA GLY A 475 25.93 4.74 -8.73
C GLY A 475 24.76 3.80 -9.02
N ASP A 476 23.66 4.00 -8.30
CA ASP A 476 22.42 3.22 -8.50
C ASP A 476 21.80 3.53 -9.86
N HIS A 477 21.21 2.52 -10.50
CA HIS A 477 20.55 2.55 -11.80
C HIS A 477 19.20 1.82 -11.75
N GLU A 478 18.27 2.21 -12.62
CA GLU A 478 16.90 1.70 -12.63
C GLU A 478 16.42 1.55 -14.08
N ILE A 479 16.57 0.34 -14.65
CA ILE A 479 16.07 0.08 -16.00
C ILE A 479 14.57 -0.20 -15.96
N THR A 480 13.81 0.56 -16.74
CA THR A 480 12.45 0.23 -17.15
C THR A 480 12.38 0.25 -18.67
N VAL A 481 11.37 -0.41 -19.25
CA VAL A 481 11.12 -0.29 -20.69
C VAL A 481 9.66 -0.01 -20.99
N VAL A 482 9.42 0.64 -22.13
CA VAL A 482 8.10 0.86 -22.73
C VAL A 482 8.07 0.12 -24.06
N ILE A 483 7.04 -0.67 -24.29
CA ILE A 483 6.81 -1.41 -25.54
C ILE A 483 5.95 -0.52 -26.45
N GLN A 484 6.29 -0.46 -27.73
CA GLN A 484 5.55 0.30 -28.74
C GLN A 484 5.24 -0.56 -29.96
N ASP A 485 3.97 -0.72 -30.27
CA ASP A 485 3.52 -1.51 -31.42
C ASP A 485 3.82 -0.83 -32.78
N PRO A 486 3.65 -1.53 -33.92
CA PRO A 486 3.83 -0.95 -35.26
C PRO A 486 2.81 0.16 -35.63
N ALA A 487 1.75 0.35 -34.85
CA ALA A 487 0.78 1.43 -35.01
C ALA A 487 1.13 2.69 -34.19
N GLY A 488 2.10 2.59 -33.27
CA GLY A 488 2.57 3.67 -32.41
C GLY A 488 1.77 3.84 -31.11
N ASN A 489 1.13 2.77 -30.62
CA ASN A 489 0.59 2.71 -29.26
C ASN A 489 1.70 2.30 -28.30
N GLN A 490 1.69 2.79 -27.06
CA GLN A 490 2.76 2.56 -26.08
C GLN A 490 2.21 1.97 -24.78
N SER A 491 2.97 1.08 -24.17
CA SER A 491 2.69 0.58 -22.83
C SER A 491 2.94 1.61 -21.73
N ASN A 492 2.50 1.30 -20.52
CA ASN A 492 3.14 1.84 -19.32
C ASN A 492 4.57 1.30 -19.18
N PRO A 493 5.48 1.99 -18.46
CA PRO A 493 6.80 1.45 -18.14
C PRO A 493 6.70 0.15 -17.33
N SER A 494 7.58 -0.81 -17.62
CA SER A 494 7.70 -2.08 -16.87
C SER A 494 8.06 -1.88 -15.39
N ASP A 495 7.95 -2.94 -14.57
CA ASP A 495 8.62 -2.92 -13.25
C ASP A 495 10.12 -2.64 -13.43
N PRO A 496 10.75 -1.91 -12.50
CA PRO A 496 12.17 -1.60 -12.57
C PRO A 496 13.08 -2.82 -12.38
N TRP A 497 14.24 -2.77 -13.04
CA TRP A 497 15.42 -3.58 -12.75
C TRP A 497 16.48 -2.65 -12.13
N GLU A 498 16.52 -2.65 -10.80
CA GLU A 498 17.51 -1.91 -10.01
C GLU A 498 18.87 -2.63 -10.03
N PHE A 499 19.97 -1.89 -10.15
CA PHE A 499 21.35 -2.37 -9.98
C PHE A 499 22.30 -1.19 -9.71
N THR A 500 23.56 -1.44 -9.35
CA THR A 500 24.56 -0.40 -9.12
C THR A 500 25.75 -0.60 -10.07
N VAL A 501 26.18 0.45 -10.76
CA VAL A 501 27.45 0.49 -11.49
C VAL A 501 28.52 0.99 -10.52
N ASP A 502 29.64 0.29 -10.41
CA ASP A 502 30.77 0.68 -9.57
C ASP A 502 32.08 0.34 -10.27
N THR A 503 32.76 1.37 -10.79
CA THR A 503 34.09 1.26 -11.42
C THR A 503 35.23 1.65 -10.48
N GLN A 504 34.95 1.90 -9.20
CA GLN A 504 35.94 2.41 -8.24
C GLN A 504 36.68 1.28 -7.52
N ALA A 505 37.89 0.99 -7.98
CA ALA A 505 38.81 0.11 -7.25
C ALA A 505 39.06 0.58 -5.80
N PRO A 506 39.07 -0.35 -4.82
CA PRO A 506 39.34 -0.02 -3.43
C PRO A 506 40.79 0.44 -3.20
N ASP A 507 41.01 1.17 -2.10
CA ASP A 507 42.34 1.49 -1.59
C ASP A 507 43.19 0.22 -1.41
N ALA A 508 44.50 0.31 -1.66
CA ALA A 508 45.42 -0.80 -1.48
C ALA A 508 45.36 -1.34 -0.03
N PRO A 509 45.11 -2.65 0.16
CA PRO A 509 45.07 -3.25 1.49
C PRO A 509 46.42 -3.19 2.19
N SER A 510 46.43 -3.43 3.50
CA SER A 510 47.63 -3.41 4.34
C SER A 510 47.79 -4.70 5.13
N ILE A 511 49.03 -5.18 5.25
CA ILE A 511 49.42 -6.19 6.23
C ILE A 511 49.75 -5.46 7.54
N SER A 512 48.98 -5.73 8.59
CA SER A 512 49.14 -5.07 9.90
C SER A 512 50.05 -5.85 10.86
N SER A 513 50.05 -7.18 10.74
CA SER A 513 50.82 -8.08 11.60
C SER A 513 51.09 -9.40 10.89
N VAL A 514 52.27 -9.98 11.13
CA VAL A 514 52.59 -11.37 10.79
C VAL A 514 52.96 -12.07 12.09
N TYR A 515 52.34 -13.21 12.38
CA TYR A 515 52.44 -13.90 13.67
C TYR A 515 53.01 -15.31 13.52
N ASP A 516 54.02 -15.62 14.33
CA ASP A 516 54.66 -16.92 14.52
C ASP A 516 53.98 -17.68 15.67
N ASP A 517 53.38 -18.84 15.37
CA ASP A 517 52.80 -19.73 16.38
C ASP A 517 53.53 -21.09 16.55
N ALA A 518 54.72 -21.20 15.96
CA ALA A 518 55.54 -22.40 15.95
C ALA A 518 56.69 -22.39 16.99
N GLY A 519 57.36 -23.54 17.11
CA GLY A 519 58.63 -23.63 17.83
C GLY A 519 58.58 -23.25 19.31
N VAL A 520 59.63 -22.54 19.75
CA VAL A 520 59.80 -22.06 21.15
C VAL A 520 59.82 -20.53 21.25
N LYS A 521 59.73 -19.81 20.12
CA LYS A 521 59.82 -18.34 20.03
C LYS A 521 58.59 -17.73 19.32
N THR A 522 57.39 -18.05 19.79
CA THR A 522 56.16 -17.50 19.23
C THR A 522 55.98 -16.00 19.50
N GLY A 523 55.27 -15.32 18.60
CA GLY A 523 54.92 -13.90 18.74
C GLY A 523 54.71 -13.16 17.42
N GLU A 524 54.46 -11.86 17.52
CA GLU A 524 54.40 -10.98 16.35
C GLU A 524 55.80 -10.73 15.79
N LEU A 525 55.98 -10.99 14.50
CA LEU A 525 57.21 -10.79 13.76
C LEU A 525 57.38 -9.32 13.37
N ALA A 526 58.59 -8.81 13.47
CA ALA A 526 58.94 -7.53 12.86
C ALA A 526 59.24 -7.70 11.36
N PHE A 527 59.21 -6.60 10.60
CA PHE A 527 59.69 -6.60 9.21
C PHE A 527 61.14 -7.10 9.13
N GLY A 528 61.40 -8.09 8.27
CA GLY A 528 62.70 -8.74 8.11
C GLY A 528 63.11 -9.68 9.25
N ALA A 529 62.16 -10.13 10.09
CA ALA A 529 62.44 -11.10 11.16
C ALA A 529 62.73 -12.51 10.61
N ILE A 530 63.44 -13.30 11.41
CA ILE A 530 63.73 -14.72 11.15
C ILE A 530 62.85 -15.57 12.08
N THR A 531 62.22 -16.62 11.55
CA THR A 531 61.27 -17.51 12.26
C THR A 531 61.48 -18.98 11.86
N ASP A 532 61.15 -19.91 12.77
CA ASP A 532 61.03 -21.35 12.46
C ASP A 532 59.59 -21.77 12.08
N ASP A 533 58.65 -20.83 12.00
CA ASP A 533 57.29 -21.04 11.50
C ASP A 533 57.26 -21.07 9.96
N THR A 534 56.70 -22.15 9.42
CA THR A 534 56.50 -22.34 7.96
C THR A 534 55.08 -21.97 7.51
N THR A 535 54.20 -21.61 8.44
CA THR A 535 52.80 -21.23 8.20
C THR A 535 52.43 -19.96 8.98
N PRO A 536 53.21 -18.87 8.91
CA PRO A 536 52.95 -17.66 9.68
C PRO A 536 51.56 -17.10 9.38
N THR A 537 50.86 -16.62 10.40
CA THR A 537 49.52 -16.04 10.24
C THR A 537 49.62 -14.55 9.93
N LEU A 538 49.18 -14.16 8.73
CA LEU A 538 49.08 -12.79 8.28
C LEU A 538 47.72 -12.21 8.70
N SER A 539 47.67 -10.95 9.11
CA SER A 539 46.43 -10.23 9.35
C SER A 539 46.57 -8.75 8.99
N GLY A 540 45.47 -8.12 8.60
CA GLY A 540 45.51 -6.78 8.03
C GLY A 540 44.16 -6.14 7.80
N ASN A 541 44.18 -5.04 7.05
CA ASN A 541 43.00 -4.30 6.66
C ASN A 541 42.83 -4.22 5.15
N ALA A 542 41.57 -4.16 4.70
CA ALA A 542 41.10 -3.96 3.34
C ALA A 542 39.70 -3.31 3.40
N GLU A 543 39.09 -3.05 2.25
CA GLU A 543 37.67 -2.66 2.21
C GLU A 543 36.77 -3.74 2.83
N ALA A 544 35.69 -3.31 3.51
CA ALA A 544 34.78 -4.22 4.19
C ALA A 544 34.02 -5.13 3.22
N GLY A 545 34.22 -6.45 3.35
CA GLY A 545 33.59 -7.43 2.47
C GLY A 545 34.32 -7.69 1.14
N SER A 546 35.44 -7.02 0.87
CA SER A 546 36.27 -7.30 -0.30
C SER A 546 36.94 -8.68 -0.17
N THR A 547 37.27 -9.30 -1.31
CA THR A 547 38.15 -10.46 -1.38
C THR A 547 39.60 -9.97 -1.30
N VAL A 548 40.42 -10.60 -0.46
CA VAL A 548 41.84 -10.25 -0.30
C VAL A 548 42.68 -11.41 -0.80
N ALA A 549 43.44 -11.20 -1.87
CA ALA A 549 44.41 -12.16 -2.40
C ALA A 549 45.78 -11.95 -1.74
N ILE A 550 46.40 -13.04 -1.27
CA ILE A 550 47.72 -13.04 -0.63
C ILE A 550 48.74 -13.59 -1.62
N PHE A 551 49.86 -12.90 -1.78
CA PHE A 551 50.99 -13.29 -2.61
C PHE A 551 52.26 -13.39 -1.77
N ASP A 552 53.16 -14.28 -2.16
CA ASP A 552 54.54 -14.38 -1.68
C ASP A 552 55.48 -14.38 -2.88
N ASN A 553 56.47 -13.48 -2.88
CA ASN A 553 57.43 -13.30 -3.98
C ASN A 553 56.72 -13.16 -5.36
N GLY A 554 55.53 -12.55 -5.36
CA GLY A 554 54.67 -12.35 -6.54
C GLY A 554 53.81 -13.55 -6.97
N GLN A 555 53.84 -14.69 -6.26
CA GLN A 555 52.97 -15.84 -6.53
C GLN A 555 51.79 -15.87 -5.55
N LYS A 556 50.56 -16.05 -6.04
CA LYS A 556 49.36 -16.11 -5.20
C LYS A 556 49.39 -17.37 -4.31
N LEU A 557 49.48 -17.18 -3.00
CA LEU A 557 49.39 -18.23 -1.98
C LEU A 557 47.95 -18.66 -1.72
N GLY A 558 47.01 -17.73 -1.83
CA GLY A 558 45.60 -17.96 -1.55
C GLY A 558 44.80 -16.67 -1.47
N GLU A 559 43.62 -16.76 -0.87
CA GLU A 559 42.73 -15.64 -0.66
C GLU A 559 41.92 -15.81 0.63
N THR A 560 41.39 -14.71 1.13
CA THR A 560 40.50 -14.62 2.28
C THR A 560 39.48 -13.50 2.01
N ARG A 561 38.55 -13.25 2.95
CA ARG A 561 37.59 -12.14 2.82
C ARG A 561 37.73 -11.19 4.01
N ALA A 562 37.67 -9.90 3.75
CA ALA A 562 37.58 -8.89 4.79
C ALA A 562 36.21 -8.94 5.50
N ASP A 563 36.21 -8.76 6.82
CA ASP A 563 34.99 -8.69 7.62
C ASP A 563 34.24 -7.35 7.41
N ALA A 564 33.09 -7.19 8.06
CA ALA A 564 32.27 -5.97 7.96
C ALA A 564 32.95 -4.71 8.56
N ASN A 565 34.11 -4.83 9.18
CA ASN A 565 34.94 -3.74 9.68
C ASN A 565 36.24 -3.58 8.86
N GLY A 566 36.39 -4.32 7.76
CA GLY A 566 37.58 -4.31 6.91
C GLY A 566 38.79 -5.08 7.46
N ASN A 567 38.63 -5.97 8.46
CA ASN A 567 39.73 -6.80 8.95
C ASN A 567 39.79 -8.14 8.20
N TRP A 568 40.99 -8.62 7.88
CA TRP A 568 41.20 -9.94 7.29
C TRP A 568 42.32 -10.70 8.01
N SER A 569 42.30 -12.03 7.90
CA SER A 569 43.34 -12.94 8.40
C SER A 569 43.55 -14.09 7.42
N PHE A 570 44.79 -14.55 7.28
CA PHE A 570 45.18 -15.65 6.40
C PHE A 570 46.36 -16.43 6.98
N THR A 571 46.24 -17.76 7.01
CA THR A 571 47.32 -18.68 7.39
C THR A 571 47.57 -19.62 6.21
N PRO A 572 48.80 -19.73 5.69
CA PRO A 572 49.11 -20.63 4.57
C PRO A 572 48.72 -22.09 4.89
N ALA A 573 47.88 -22.70 4.05
CA ALA A 573 47.47 -24.10 4.22
C ALA A 573 48.57 -25.11 3.83
N THR A 574 49.58 -24.66 3.08
CA THR A 574 50.78 -25.43 2.74
C THR A 574 51.99 -24.74 3.39
N PRO A 575 52.85 -25.47 4.11
CA PRO A 575 54.12 -24.95 4.61
C PRO A 575 54.94 -24.27 3.50
N LEU A 576 55.35 -23.05 3.78
CA LEU A 576 56.34 -22.32 3.00
C LEU A 576 57.71 -22.99 3.12
N ILE A 577 58.58 -22.73 2.15
CA ILE A 577 59.93 -23.29 2.11
C ILE A 577 60.88 -22.50 3.03
N GLU A 578 62.08 -23.01 3.24
CA GLU A 578 63.17 -22.27 3.88
C GLU A 578 63.71 -21.20 2.92
N GLY A 579 63.93 -19.97 3.41
CA GLY A 579 64.46 -18.85 2.63
C GLY A 579 63.79 -17.50 2.89
N GLU A 580 63.99 -16.57 1.95
CA GLU A 580 63.41 -15.21 1.98
C GLU A 580 61.99 -15.20 1.39
N HIS A 581 61.04 -14.68 2.15
CA HIS A 581 59.63 -14.50 1.79
C HIS A 581 59.26 -13.02 1.79
N SER A 582 58.43 -12.61 0.84
CA SER A 582 58.03 -11.21 0.67
C SER A 582 56.54 -11.16 0.37
N PHE A 583 55.75 -10.87 1.40
CA PHE A 583 54.29 -10.95 1.33
C PHE A 583 53.67 -9.64 0.84
N THR A 584 52.77 -9.72 -0.13
CA THR A 584 51.95 -8.58 -0.58
C THR A 584 50.49 -9.01 -0.70
N VAL A 585 49.55 -8.08 -0.51
CA VAL A 585 48.11 -8.32 -0.65
C VAL A 585 47.45 -7.39 -1.65
N GLN A 586 46.39 -7.88 -2.31
CA GLN A 586 45.52 -7.12 -3.21
C GLN A 586 44.06 -7.32 -2.79
N ALA A 587 43.24 -6.26 -2.85
CA ALA A 587 41.81 -6.32 -2.61
C ALA A 587 41.05 -6.32 -3.94
N THR A 588 39.95 -7.06 -4.00
CA THR A 588 38.94 -6.98 -5.05
C THR A 588 37.59 -6.78 -4.38
N ASP A 589 36.86 -5.74 -4.78
CA ASP A 589 35.56 -5.38 -4.20
C ASP A 589 34.44 -6.38 -4.61
N ILE A 590 33.18 -5.96 -4.49
CA ILE A 590 32.01 -6.77 -4.88
C ILE A 590 31.60 -6.63 -6.35
N ALA A 591 32.06 -5.59 -7.05
CA ALA A 591 31.82 -5.34 -8.46
C ALA A 591 32.83 -6.08 -9.35
N GLY A 592 34.06 -6.26 -8.85
CA GLY A 592 35.17 -6.91 -9.55
C GLY A 592 36.41 -6.03 -9.69
N ASN A 593 36.39 -4.77 -9.22
CA ASN A 593 37.52 -3.87 -9.34
C ASN A 593 38.64 -4.29 -8.38
N ALA A 594 39.89 -4.29 -8.86
CA ALA A 594 41.06 -4.69 -8.08
C ALA A 594 41.93 -3.49 -7.69
N SER A 595 42.33 -3.43 -6.42
CA SER A 595 43.24 -2.42 -5.88
C SER A 595 44.66 -2.54 -6.44
N ASP A 596 45.51 -1.54 -6.16
CA ASP A 596 46.96 -1.72 -6.17
C ASP A 596 47.39 -2.77 -5.11
N LEU A 597 48.60 -3.33 -5.28
CA LEU A 597 49.24 -4.19 -4.27
C LEU A 597 49.68 -3.38 -3.05
N SER A 598 49.64 -4.00 -1.87
CA SER A 598 50.19 -3.45 -0.63
C SER A 598 51.70 -3.20 -0.69
N GLU A 599 52.22 -2.43 0.26
CA GLU A 599 53.64 -2.53 0.62
C GLU A 599 53.98 -3.98 1.02
N ALA A 600 55.21 -4.41 0.72
CA ALA A 600 55.67 -5.76 1.00
C ALA A 600 56.06 -5.94 2.47
N TRP A 601 55.79 -7.13 3.02
CA TRP A 601 56.25 -7.54 4.34
C TRP A 601 57.22 -8.71 4.23
N ASP A 602 58.49 -8.45 4.52
CA ASP A 602 59.56 -9.44 4.39
C ASP A 602 59.74 -10.28 5.66
N VAL A 603 59.95 -11.60 5.50
CA VAL A 603 60.25 -12.57 6.56
C VAL A 603 61.28 -13.58 6.04
N VAL A 604 62.16 -14.08 6.90
CA VAL A 604 63.06 -15.20 6.57
C VAL A 604 62.62 -16.44 7.36
N ILE A 605 62.34 -17.53 6.66
CA ILE A 605 62.00 -18.81 7.27
C ILE A 605 63.29 -19.63 7.36
N ASP A 606 63.71 -19.93 8.59
CA ASP A 606 64.88 -20.74 8.91
C ASP A 606 64.45 -21.92 9.80
N THR A 607 64.41 -23.11 9.18
CA THR A 607 64.11 -24.37 9.89
C THR A 607 65.35 -25.25 10.05
N THR A 608 66.53 -24.77 9.64
CA THR A 608 67.77 -25.53 9.72
C THR A 608 68.31 -25.49 11.16
N ALA A 609 68.10 -26.59 11.88
CA ALA A 609 68.70 -26.77 13.19
C ALA A 609 70.24 -26.81 13.09
N PRO A 610 70.98 -26.22 14.05
CA PRO A 610 72.43 -26.35 14.14
C PRO A 610 72.90 -27.81 14.19
N GLU A 611 74.15 -28.06 13.77
CA GLU A 611 74.73 -29.41 13.77
C GLU A 611 74.65 -30.09 15.15
N GLN A 612 74.50 -31.41 15.17
CA GLN A 612 74.42 -32.16 16.42
C GLN A 612 75.77 -32.06 17.20
N PRO A 613 75.77 -31.67 18.49
CA PRO A 613 76.98 -31.64 19.31
C PRO A 613 77.65 -33.02 19.44
N GLY A 614 78.91 -33.14 18.99
CA GLY A 614 79.75 -34.33 19.08
C GLY A 614 80.46 -34.54 20.43
N ILE A 615 81.31 -35.57 20.49
CA ILE A 615 82.14 -35.92 21.69
C ILE A 615 83.63 -36.13 21.39
N ASP A 616 84.04 -35.91 20.14
CA ASP A 616 85.39 -36.15 19.62
C ASP A 616 86.05 -34.87 19.05
N GLY A 617 85.41 -33.71 19.26
CA GLY A 617 85.83 -32.43 18.69
C GLY A 617 85.44 -32.23 17.22
N GLN A 618 84.56 -33.07 16.65
CA GLN A 618 83.85 -32.76 15.41
C GLN A 618 82.43 -32.28 15.74
N GLY A 619 81.98 -31.20 15.08
CA GLY A 619 80.71 -30.51 15.38
C GLY A 619 80.75 -29.64 16.67
N PRO A 620 79.61 -29.06 17.08
CA PRO A 620 79.51 -28.09 18.18
C PRO A 620 79.60 -28.68 19.61
N GLY A 621 80.35 -29.77 19.75
CA GLY A 621 80.34 -30.67 20.90
C GLY A 621 81.46 -30.49 21.91
N ILE A 622 81.50 -31.42 22.88
CA ILE A 622 82.53 -31.45 23.92
C ILE A 622 83.86 -31.87 23.31
N SER A 623 84.87 -30.99 23.37
CA SER A 623 86.24 -31.25 22.95
C SER A 623 87.15 -31.69 24.11
N GLY A 624 86.77 -31.41 25.36
CA GLY A 624 87.47 -31.95 26.52
C GLY A 624 86.91 -31.52 27.88
N ILE A 625 87.03 -32.41 28.86
CA ILE A 625 86.69 -32.16 30.27
C ILE A 625 88.00 -32.12 31.08
N ILE A 626 88.14 -31.18 32.01
CA ILE A 626 89.36 -30.93 32.78
C ILE A 626 89.05 -30.95 34.28
N ASP A 627 89.82 -31.75 35.03
CA ASP A 627 89.94 -31.69 36.48
C ASP A 627 90.98 -30.63 36.88
N ASP A 628 90.58 -29.63 37.68
CA ASP A 628 91.47 -28.61 38.24
C ASP A 628 91.56 -28.62 39.79
N GLN A 629 91.06 -29.68 40.43
CA GLN A 629 91.02 -29.85 41.89
C GLN A 629 91.89 -31.05 42.35
N GLY A 630 91.85 -31.37 43.65
CA GLY A 630 92.49 -32.57 44.17
C GLY A 630 94.02 -32.65 44.01
N ALA A 631 94.53 -33.88 43.98
CA ALA A 631 95.95 -34.20 43.81
C ALA A 631 96.28 -34.81 42.43
N VAL A 632 95.27 -35.06 41.60
CA VAL A 632 95.38 -35.61 40.24
C VAL A 632 94.57 -34.69 39.33
N GLN A 633 95.26 -33.80 38.64
CA GLN A 633 94.67 -32.79 37.75
C GLN A 633 95.00 -33.08 36.29
N GLY A 634 94.15 -32.63 35.37
CA GLY A 634 94.37 -32.79 33.93
C GLY A 634 93.10 -33.14 33.15
N PRO A 635 93.25 -33.53 31.87
CA PRO A 635 92.12 -33.95 31.05
C PRO A 635 91.52 -35.26 31.56
N ILE A 636 90.19 -35.34 31.55
CA ILE A 636 89.41 -36.53 31.90
C ILE A 636 89.00 -37.23 30.60
N GLU A 637 89.47 -38.45 30.39
CA GLU A 637 89.06 -39.29 29.26
C GLU A 637 87.60 -39.78 29.41
N ASN A 638 86.95 -40.14 28.30
CA ASN A 638 85.60 -40.70 28.33
C ASN A 638 85.55 -42.00 29.16
N GLY A 639 84.66 -42.05 30.16
CA GLY A 639 84.61 -43.13 31.15
C GLY A 639 85.62 -43.00 32.32
N GLY A 640 86.38 -41.89 32.38
CA GLY A 640 87.28 -41.56 33.47
C GLY A 640 86.58 -41.19 34.79
N VAL A 641 87.39 -40.93 35.81
CA VAL A 641 86.93 -40.52 37.16
C VAL A 641 87.70 -39.29 37.63
N THR A 642 87.06 -38.47 38.46
CA THR A 642 87.57 -37.21 39.00
C THR A 642 87.09 -37.03 40.44
N ASP A 643 87.85 -36.32 41.28
CA ASP A 643 87.39 -35.85 42.60
C ASP A 643 86.91 -34.38 42.57
N ASP A 644 87.03 -33.70 41.43
CA ASP A 644 86.36 -32.43 41.20
C ASP A 644 84.84 -32.62 41.07
N THR A 645 84.11 -31.75 41.75
CA THR A 645 82.65 -31.67 41.74
C THR A 645 82.14 -30.57 40.80
N THR A 646 83.06 -29.86 40.16
CA THR A 646 82.85 -28.73 39.26
C THR A 646 83.79 -28.75 38.05
N PRO A 647 84.02 -29.90 37.39
CA PRO A 647 84.99 -30.01 36.30
C PRO A 647 84.67 -29.03 35.18
N THR A 648 85.72 -28.55 34.52
CA THR A 648 85.62 -27.61 33.40
C THR A 648 85.37 -28.39 32.12
N ILE A 649 84.26 -28.10 31.44
CA ILE A 649 83.88 -28.67 30.14
C ILE A 649 84.17 -27.62 29.08
N ASN A 650 84.84 -28.00 27.99
CA ASN A 650 85.11 -27.13 26.85
C ASN A 650 84.67 -27.81 25.56
N GLY A 651 84.43 -27.02 24.53
CA GLY A 651 84.04 -27.48 23.20
C GLY A 651 84.27 -26.43 22.13
N THR A 652 83.88 -26.78 20.92
CA THR A 652 83.80 -25.89 19.76
C THR A 652 82.35 -25.75 19.30
N GLY A 653 82.03 -24.85 18.38
CA GLY A 653 80.71 -24.73 17.74
C GLY A 653 80.61 -23.55 16.79
N GLU A 654 79.40 -23.27 16.28
CA GLU A 654 79.19 -22.08 15.45
C GLU A 654 79.11 -20.82 16.33
N PRO A 655 79.82 -19.72 16.00
CA PRO A 655 79.81 -18.51 16.80
C PRO A 655 78.40 -17.97 17.07
N GLY A 656 78.07 -17.75 18.35
CA GLY A 656 76.74 -17.30 18.78
C GLY A 656 75.78 -18.43 19.19
N ASP A 657 76.07 -19.70 18.89
CA ASP A 657 75.26 -20.83 19.34
C ASP A 657 75.12 -20.86 20.87
N THR A 658 73.94 -21.30 21.34
CA THR A 658 73.70 -21.55 22.77
C THR A 658 73.92 -23.01 23.10
N ILE A 659 75.02 -23.30 23.79
CA ILE A 659 75.37 -24.64 24.27
C ILE A 659 74.65 -24.92 25.59
N ILE A 660 73.77 -25.91 25.58
CA ILE A 660 73.06 -26.40 26.77
C ILE A 660 73.80 -27.62 27.33
N VAL A 661 74.30 -27.52 28.56
CA VAL A 661 75.07 -28.59 29.21
C VAL A 661 74.17 -29.43 30.12
N LEU A 662 74.12 -30.74 29.87
CA LEU A 662 73.27 -31.70 30.58
C LEU A 662 74.11 -32.74 31.37
N ASP A 663 73.71 -33.07 32.61
CA ASP A 663 74.16 -34.27 33.34
C ASP A 663 72.98 -35.23 33.49
N LYS A 664 73.11 -36.46 32.95
CA LYS A 664 72.02 -37.48 32.93
C LYS A 664 70.68 -36.97 32.37
N GLY A 665 70.72 -35.98 31.48
CA GLY A 665 69.55 -35.33 30.89
C GLY A 665 69.01 -34.12 31.67
N GLU A 666 69.53 -33.80 32.86
CA GLU A 666 69.19 -32.60 33.62
C GLU A 666 70.11 -31.44 33.22
N LYS A 667 69.54 -30.26 32.90
CA LYS A 667 70.32 -29.06 32.56
C LYS A 667 71.11 -28.55 33.77
N ILE A 668 72.44 -28.69 33.71
CA ILE A 668 73.35 -28.19 34.74
C ILE A 668 73.83 -26.77 34.48
N GLY A 669 73.66 -26.28 33.25
CA GLY A 669 73.87 -24.88 32.87
C GLY A 669 73.83 -24.68 31.35
N GLU A 670 74.24 -23.49 30.92
CA GLU A 670 74.40 -23.13 29.52
C GLU A 670 75.58 -22.16 29.36
N THR A 671 76.08 -22.03 28.14
CA THR A 671 77.06 -21.03 27.71
C THR A 671 76.83 -20.72 26.24
N THR A 672 77.41 -19.64 25.73
CA THR A 672 77.43 -19.36 24.28
C THR A 672 78.79 -19.72 23.68
N VAL A 673 78.81 -20.01 22.38
CA VAL A 673 80.04 -20.09 21.59
C VAL A 673 80.56 -18.67 21.30
N ASP A 674 81.86 -18.46 21.45
CA ASP A 674 82.54 -17.20 21.17
C ASP A 674 82.82 -16.97 19.67
N GLU A 675 83.28 -15.76 19.33
CA GLU A 675 83.60 -15.36 17.95
C GLU A 675 84.69 -16.24 17.28
N ASP A 676 85.53 -16.91 18.08
CA ASP A 676 86.57 -17.83 17.61
C ASP A 676 86.05 -19.29 17.48
N GLY A 677 84.75 -19.53 17.70
CA GLY A 677 84.12 -20.84 17.59
C GLY A 677 84.36 -21.78 18.78
N ASN A 678 84.73 -21.24 19.95
CA ASN A 678 85.02 -22.02 21.17
C ASN A 678 83.96 -21.78 22.25
N TRP A 679 83.81 -22.73 23.16
CA TRP A 679 82.99 -22.53 24.36
C TRP A 679 83.57 -23.22 25.59
N LYS A 680 83.22 -22.69 26.76
CA LYS A 680 83.65 -23.20 28.06
C LYS A 680 82.56 -23.07 29.11
N PHE A 681 82.33 -24.14 29.85
CA PHE A 681 81.41 -24.20 30.97
C PHE A 681 82.08 -24.77 32.23
N THR A 682 81.94 -24.05 33.36
CA THR A 682 82.37 -24.52 34.68
C THR A 682 81.23 -24.26 35.66
N ARG A 683 80.75 -25.30 36.37
CA ARG A 683 79.58 -25.20 37.25
C ARG A 683 79.88 -24.33 38.48
N ASN A 684 79.26 -23.15 38.57
CA ASN A 684 79.42 -22.25 39.71
C ASN A 684 78.93 -22.88 41.03
N ARG A 685 79.80 -22.95 42.05
CA ARG A 685 79.42 -23.45 43.39
C ARG A 685 78.43 -22.50 44.07
N ALA A 686 77.20 -22.96 44.30
CA ALA A 686 76.20 -22.22 45.06
C ALA A 686 76.75 -21.87 46.47
N ARG A 687 76.95 -20.57 46.74
CA ARG A 687 77.46 -20.10 48.03
C ARG A 687 76.44 -20.37 49.13
N ARG A 688 76.66 -21.41 49.95
CA ARG A 688 75.87 -21.67 51.17
C ARG A 688 75.85 -20.43 52.05
N TRP A 689 74.71 -19.74 52.08
CA TRP A 689 74.47 -18.56 52.89
C TRP A 689 74.51 -18.96 54.38
N ARG A 690 75.57 -18.57 55.10
CA ARG A 690 75.61 -18.68 56.56
C ARG A 690 75.05 -17.41 57.18
N PRO A 691 73.91 -17.44 57.89
CA PRO A 691 73.42 -16.25 58.59
C PRO A 691 74.41 -15.87 59.69
N ARG A 692 74.89 -14.62 59.67
CA ARG A 692 75.72 -14.05 60.74
C ARG A 692 74.88 -13.03 61.51
N ASN A 693 74.73 -13.26 62.81
CA ASN A 693 73.94 -12.42 63.71
C ASN A 693 74.47 -10.98 63.81
N HIS A 694 73.56 -10.07 64.18
CA HIS A 694 73.81 -8.66 64.47
C HIS A 694 75.13 -8.34 65.18
N ARG A 695 75.81 -7.29 64.70
CA ARG A 695 75.87 -5.97 65.36
C ARG A 695 76.12 -4.91 64.29
N GLY A 696 75.47 -3.76 64.41
CA GLY A 696 75.59 -2.70 63.43
C GLY A 696 76.82 -1.82 63.68
N ASP A 697 77.29 -1.17 62.61
CA ASP A 697 77.51 0.27 62.66
C ASP A 697 77.17 0.89 61.29
N SER A 698 77.12 2.22 61.24
CA SER A 698 76.56 3.04 60.19
C SER A 698 77.64 3.72 59.32
N ARG A 699 77.21 4.25 58.15
CA ARG A 699 77.99 5.08 57.18
C ARG A 699 78.96 4.28 56.30
N SER A 700 79.17 4.61 55.01
CA SER A 700 78.52 5.59 54.11
C SER A 700 78.89 5.30 52.65
N CYS A 701 77.98 5.61 51.71
CA CYS A 701 78.20 5.91 50.27
C CYS A 701 79.00 4.90 49.39
N GLY A 702 78.60 4.64 48.14
CA GLY A 702 77.45 5.13 47.37
C GLY A 702 77.65 4.94 45.86
N GLN A 703 76.64 5.32 45.06
CA GLN A 703 76.58 5.26 43.58
C GLN A 703 76.49 3.82 43.00
N SER A 704 75.70 3.52 41.96
CA SER A 704 74.82 4.30 41.05
C SER A 704 73.33 3.89 41.22
N VAL A 705 72.30 4.75 41.08
CA VAL A 705 71.81 5.53 39.90
C VAL A 705 71.49 4.57 38.73
N GLN A 706 70.25 4.06 38.63
CA GLN A 706 69.12 4.61 37.82
C GLN A 706 69.35 4.51 36.29
N SER A 707 68.36 4.21 35.45
CA SER A 707 66.89 4.22 35.64
C SER A 707 66.16 3.25 34.68
N VAL A 708 65.09 2.60 35.18
CA VAL A 708 63.97 2.14 34.34
C VAL A 708 62.83 3.16 34.49
N ARG A 709 62.30 3.68 33.37
CA ARG A 709 61.08 4.49 33.37
C ARG A 709 59.87 3.57 33.24
N CYS A 710 59.01 3.51 34.26
CA CYS A 710 57.61 3.14 34.09
C CYS A 710 56.77 4.39 34.27
N MET A 711 56.10 4.84 33.22
CA MET A 711 55.27 6.04 33.23
C MET A 711 53.80 5.63 33.30
N GLY A 712 53.20 5.69 34.49
CA GLY A 712 51.78 5.41 34.68
C GLY A 712 50.93 6.63 34.28
N ILE A 713 49.94 6.42 33.41
CA ILE A 713 48.97 7.47 33.04
C ILE A 713 47.81 7.46 34.04
N HIS A 714 47.54 8.60 34.67
CA HIS A 714 46.37 8.81 35.53
C HIS A 714 45.12 9.08 34.71
N ARG A 715 44.01 8.40 35.02
CA ARG A 715 42.66 8.89 34.69
C ARG A 715 42.35 10.15 35.50
N ARG A 716 41.77 11.18 34.87
CA ARG A 716 41.06 12.27 35.54
C ARG A 716 39.73 12.56 34.83
N HIS A 717 38.70 12.76 35.64
CA HIS A 717 37.42 13.41 35.38
C HIS A 717 37.02 14.09 36.72
N PRO A 718 36.02 15.00 36.76
CA PRO A 718 35.35 15.73 35.68
C PRO A 718 35.33 17.26 35.94
N GLY A 719 34.63 18.03 35.08
CA GLY A 719 33.94 19.25 35.52
C GLY A 719 34.03 20.49 34.60
N ALA A 720 32.84 21.03 34.28
CA ALA A 720 32.54 22.25 33.51
C ALA A 720 32.77 22.18 31.99
#